data_AF-A0A944UDX3-F1
#
_entry.id   AF-A0A944UDX3-F1
#
_cell.length_a   1.000
_cell.length_b   1.000
_cell.length_c   1.000
_cell.angle_alpha   90.00
_cell.angle_beta   90.00
_cell.angle_gamma   90.00
#
_symmetry.space_group_name_H-M   'P 1'
#
loop_
_entity.id
_entity.type
_entity.pdbx_description
1 polymer ?
#
loop_
_entity_poly.entity_id
_entity_poly.type
_entity_poly.pdbx_seq_one_letter_code
_entity_poly.pdbx_strand_id
1 'polypeptide(L)'
;MKSCRIGVFLFISIQISISPLLLGEKPSELLFSKWSGELNIPDPVAISFDEKGNAYITQTQRRKVQDLDIRQHPKWIEDDLSFESVREKRAFYRKTLSSANPDAFRHTRDFNEDGVIDFNDLKVLSEKIYKISDTNQDGVADTILTFADDFKTEVTGIAAGVLWHNNNVYSTVAPDVWRMQDTDGDGVADQREVISTGYGLHIAYAGHDMHGLTMGPDGRIYWTIGDKGLSVTDKNGKQWHYPNQGAVMRCETDGSNFEVFAHGLRNVQELAFDEYGNLFGVDNDADNPGEMERFVYIAANSDSGWRCNYQYRKRDYNPWMEEGLWKPDFEGRPVYTLPPICNYNDGPCGFVYNPGTALGIGWEKTFLLTGAPRGDQWAFQTKPIGAGFEMINSRLIAKGKALIGWNFAPDGGLYAVDWAGGYPLNQKGAIWKLDVKDSHKHPLRNQTEDLIGDDFTNLKESKLLDLLAWPDQRVRLKAQFELVERKVFSGSARTEWIAQAKELALIHMIWGCGQLARSGQMSGDDIADLLSVPEISSNPELRSQIFRVATDVSSFPSDLVVQGVKSSSLREQYFALLAFKKHGVRKDLDLILNLIQENNGQDLYIRHAAIEALTNFNAKTLGMLHKHNSVEVQLSAVVALRRNKAPEIYHFLKSTSAFVSTEAALGIYDDFSILPAMPYLAEALESSDNNTKAFVLRAVNANARIGKAKNAARIAKWVCNEKLLDEQRIFALQRLIEWH
;
A
#
# COMPACT_ATOMS: atom_id res chain seq x y z
N MET A 1 66.63 1.19 36.15
CA MET A 1 66.57 1.22 34.67
C MET A 1 65.21 0.68 34.25
N LYS A 2 64.44 1.51 33.55
CA LYS A 2 63.12 1.23 32.99
C LYS A 2 63.23 0.23 31.84
N SER A 3 62.27 -0.68 31.69
CA SER A 3 62.01 -1.31 30.38
C SER A 3 60.49 -1.30 30.12
N CYS A 4 60.09 -0.39 29.23
CA CYS A 4 58.79 -0.41 28.58
C CYS A 4 58.66 -1.68 27.72
N ARG A 5 57.54 -2.38 27.82
CA ARG A 5 57.05 -3.22 26.73
C ARG A 5 55.78 -2.56 26.17
N ILE A 6 55.95 -2.03 24.97
CA ILE A 6 54.89 -1.50 24.11
C ILE A 6 54.10 -2.72 23.61
N GLY A 7 52.85 -2.84 24.04
CA GLY A 7 51.88 -3.77 23.44
C GLY A 7 51.28 -3.12 22.21
N VAL A 8 51.67 -3.61 21.04
CA VAL A 8 51.08 -3.24 19.75
C VAL A 8 49.67 -3.83 19.70
N PHE A 9 48.65 -2.97 19.77
CA PHE A 9 47.29 -3.34 19.39
C PHE A 9 47.21 -3.39 17.87
N LEU A 10 47.22 -4.60 17.32
CA LEU A 10 46.96 -4.84 15.91
C LEU A 10 45.46 -4.69 15.68
N PHE A 11 45.03 -3.55 15.13
CA PHE A 11 43.69 -3.40 14.56
C PHE A 11 43.58 -4.29 13.32
N ILE A 12 43.01 -5.49 13.47
CA ILE A 12 42.58 -6.29 12.33
C ILE A 12 41.25 -5.72 11.86
N SER A 13 41.33 -4.79 10.89
CA SER A 13 40.21 -4.45 10.01
C SER A 13 39.87 -5.70 9.18
N ILE A 14 38.92 -6.50 9.64
CA ILE A 14 38.34 -7.56 8.81
C ILE A 14 37.41 -6.87 7.80
N GLN A 15 37.95 -6.44 6.66
CA GLN A 15 37.14 -6.24 5.46
C GLN A 15 36.68 -7.61 4.98
N ILE A 16 35.53 -8.08 5.46
CA ILE A 16 34.82 -9.18 4.81
C ILE A 16 34.25 -8.61 3.52
N SER A 17 35.07 -8.65 2.47
CA SER A 17 34.59 -8.60 1.09
C SER A 17 33.71 -9.84 0.90
N ILE A 18 32.39 -9.68 0.95
CA ILE A 18 31.48 -10.67 0.40
C ILE A 18 31.85 -10.76 -1.08
N SER A 19 32.54 -11.84 -1.45
CA SER A 19 32.94 -12.06 -2.84
C SER A 19 31.71 -11.98 -3.74
N PRO A 20 31.78 -11.32 -4.91
CA PRO A 20 30.68 -11.31 -5.89
C PRO A 20 30.31 -12.70 -6.45
N LEU A 21 30.98 -13.77 -5.99
CA LEU A 21 30.71 -15.16 -6.34
C LEU A 21 29.42 -15.76 -5.74
N LEU A 22 28.78 -15.13 -4.75
CA LEU A 22 27.61 -15.70 -4.07
C LEU A 22 26.26 -15.26 -4.67
N LEU A 23 26.26 -14.29 -5.60
CA LEU A 23 25.07 -13.91 -6.35
C LEU A 23 24.75 -14.98 -7.39
N GLY A 24 23.81 -15.87 -7.07
CA GLY A 24 23.35 -16.95 -7.95
C GLY A 24 23.37 -18.35 -7.34
N GLU A 25 23.76 -18.49 -6.07
CA GLU A 25 23.60 -19.77 -5.36
C GLU A 25 22.13 -20.12 -5.16
N LYS A 26 21.81 -21.39 -5.35
CA LYS A 26 20.44 -21.89 -5.16
C LYS A 26 20.10 -21.82 -3.67
N PRO A 27 18.99 -21.15 -3.27
CA PRO A 27 18.59 -21.07 -1.88
C PRO A 27 18.41 -22.45 -1.28
N SER A 28 18.88 -22.61 -0.05
CA SER A 28 18.73 -23.85 0.72
C SER A 28 17.27 -24.08 1.14
N GLU A 29 16.91 -25.34 1.40
CA GLU A 29 15.57 -25.72 1.84
C GLU A 29 15.22 -25.12 3.21
N LEU A 30 13.95 -24.71 3.37
CA LEU A 30 13.40 -24.24 4.64
C LEU A 30 12.84 -25.41 5.45
N LEU A 31 13.29 -25.50 6.70
CA LEU A 31 12.81 -26.40 7.73
C LEU A 31 11.73 -25.71 8.55
N PHE A 32 10.68 -26.46 8.88
CA PHE A 32 9.56 -25.98 9.67
C PHE A 32 9.63 -26.55 11.08
N SER A 33 9.60 -25.68 12.08
CA SER A 33 9.43 -26.06 13.48
C SER A 33 8.31 -25.24 14.13
N LYS A 34 7.62 -25.83 15.10
CA LYS A 34 6.58 -25.13 15.86
C LYS A 34 7.27 -24.32 16.98
N TRP A 35 7.47 -23.02 16.76
CA TRP A 35 8.12 -22.15 17.74
C TRP A 35 7.29 -21.98 19.00
N SER A 36 5.96 -21.97 18.87
CA SER A 36 5.10 -21.86 20.06
C SER A 36 5.06 -23.13 20.92
N GLY A 37 5.73 -24.23 20.52
CA GLY A 37 5.77 -25.46 21.31
C GLY A 37 4.37 -25.96 21.69
N GLU A 38 4.13 -26.11 23.00
CA GLU A 38 2.83 -26.49 23.56
C GLU A 38 1.89 -25.28 23.80
N LEU A 39 2.38 -24.05 23.68
CA LEU A 39 1.55 -22.86 23.79
C LEU A 39 0.52 -22.82 22.65
N ASN A 40 -0.73 -22.63 23.06
CA ASN A 40 -1.83 -22.37 22.16
C ASN A 40 -1.90 -20.87 21.86
N ILE A 41 -1.80 -20.52 20.58
CA ILE A 41 -1.90 -19.14 20.12
C ILE A 41 -3.28 -18.97 19.50
N PRO A 42 -4.22 -18.25 20.13
CA PRO A 42 -5.60 -18.31 19.70
C PRO A 42 -5.87 -17.39 18.51
N ASP A 43 -6.28 -17.98 17.38
CA ASP A 43 -6.69 -17.30 16.13
C ASP A 43 -5.77 -16.11 15.71
N PRO A 44 -4.45 -16.31 15.59
CA PRO A 44 -3.48 -15.24 15.34
C PRO A 44 -3.50 -14.74 13.89
N VAL A 45 -3.39 -13.42 13.68
CA VAL A 45 -3.46 -12.82 12.34
C VAL A 45 -2.12 -12.23 11.90
N ALA A 46 -1.61 -11.23 12.62
CA ALA A 46 -0.37 -10.53 12.30
C ALA A 46 0.70 -10.79 13.37
N ILE A 47 1.98 -10.65 13.00
CA ILE A 47 3.13 -10.85 13.88
C ILE A 47 4.22 -9.80 13.62
N SER A 48 4.79 -9.27 14.69
CA SER A 48 5.95 -8.37 14.68
C SER A 48 6.87 -8.71 15.85
N PHE A 49 8.14 -8.32 15.79
CA PHE A 49 9.13 -8.61 16.82
C PHE A 49 9.75 -7.33 17.36
N ASP A 50 10.03 -7.30 18.66
CA ASP A 50 10.97 -6.32 19.21
C ASP A 50 12.43 -6.75 19.00
N GLU A 51 13.35 -5.85 19.34
CA GLU A 51 14.80 -6.05 19.22
C GLU A 51 15.34 -7.20 20.07
N LYS A 52 14.59 -7.64 21.09
CA LYS A 52 14.96 -8.74 21.99
C LYS A 52 14.36 -10.09 21.54
N GLY A 53 13.62 -10.11 20.43
CA GLY A 53 12.99 -11.32 19.91
C GLY A 53 11.64 -11.67 20.56
N ASN A 54 11.02 -10.78 21.33
CA ASN A 54 9.65 -10.99 21.78
C ASN A 54 8.69 -10.73 20.61
N ALA A 55 7.75 -11.66 20.38
CA ALA A 55 6.74 -11.53 19.35
C ALA A 55 5.50 -10.80 19.89
N TYR A 56 5.00 -9.83 19.12
CA TYR A 56 3.70 -9.20 19.30
C TYR A 56 2.74 -9.75 18.25
N ILE A 57 1.59 -10.29 18.69
CA ILE A 57 0.66 -11.00 17.83
C ILE A 57 -0.76 -10.49 18.03
N THR A 58 -1.47 -10.22 16.96
CA THR A 58 -2.91 -9.93 17.03
C THR A 58 -3.72 -11.21 17.02
N GLN A 59 -4.77 -11.25 17.84
CA GLN A 59 -5.81 -12.26 17.78
C GLN A 59 -7.10 -11.64 17.26
N THR A 60 -7.80 -12.39 16.40
CA THR A 60 -9.19 -12.09 16.09
C THR A 60 -10.20 -13.02 16.76
N GLN A 61 -11.25 -12.43 17.34
CA GLN A 61 -12.36 -13.15 17.96
C GLN A 61 -13.70 -12.84 17.28
N ARG A 62 -13.79 -11.71 16.58
CA ARG A 62 -15.06 -11.17 16.07
C ARG A 62 -15.36 -11.45 14.60
N ARG A 63 -14.43 -12.03 13.83
CA ARG A 63 -14.64 -12.26 12.39
C ARG A 63 -15.90 -13.09 12.10
N LYS A 64 -16.81 -12.55 11.26
CA LYS A 64 -18.14 -13.13 10.92
C LYS A 64 -19.09 -13.30 12.12
N VAL A 65 -18.76 -12.66 13.23
CA VAL A 65 -19.48 -12.80 14.49
C VAL A 65 -19.95 -11.42 14.99
N GLN A 66 -19.01 -10.50 15.19
CA GLN A 66 -19.29 -9.09 15.55
C GLN A 66 -18.58 -8.09 14.61
N ASP A 67 -17.64 -8.54 13.78
CA ASP A 67 -17.34 -7.96 12.46
C ASP A 67 -18.16 -8.74 11.43
N LEU A 68 -19.34 -8.20 11.08
CA LEU A 68 -20.34 -8.87 10.26
C LEU A 68 -19.87 -9.03 8.80
N ASP A 69 -20.40 -10.04 8.11
CA ASP A 69 -20.09 -10.35 6.72
C ASP A 69 -21.30 -10.04 5.83
N ILE A 70 -21.14 -9.13 4.86
CA ILE A 70 -22.26 -8.71 4.00
C ILE A 70 -22.89 -9.88 3.22
N ARG A 71 -22.14 -10.97 2.99
CA ARG A 71 -22.65 -12.17 2.29
C ARG A 71 -23.75 -12.87 3.09
N GLN A 72 -23.77 -12.69 4.41
CA GLN A 72 -24.83 -13.19 5.30
C GLN A 72 -26.04 -12.23 5.36
N HIS A 73 -25.90 -11.03 4.79
CA HIS A 73 -26.90 -9.97 4.82
C HIS A 73 -27.09 -9.34 3.42
N PRO A 74 -27.44 -10.12 2.38
CA PRO A 74 -27.49 -9.61 0.99
C PRO A 74 -28.49 -8.47 0.79
N LYS A 75 -29.51 -8.34 1.65
CA LYS A 75 -30.47 -7.23 1.61
C LYS A 75 -29.89 -5.89 2.06
N TRP A 76 -28.73 -5.90 2.72
CA TRP A 76 -28.06 -4.69 3.19
C TRP A 76 -27.05 -4.16 2.17
N ILE A 77 -26.84 -4.81 1.01
CA ILE A 77 -25.80 -4.39 0.05
C ILE A 77 -26.02 -2.95 -0.42
N GLU A 78 -27.25 -2.55 -0.70
CA GLU A 78 -27.55 -1.17 -1.13
C GLU A 78 -27.30 -0.16 -0.01
N ASP A 79 -27.70 -0.46 1.23
CA ASP A 79 -27.39 0.37 2.40
C ASP A 79 -25.88 0.46 2.63
N ASP A 80 -25.17 -0.69 2.56
CA ASP A 80 -23.72 -0.79 2.77
C ASP A 80 -22.95 0.07 1.78
N LEU A 81 -23.27 -0.04 0.49
CA LEU A 81 -22.65 0.76 -0.58
C LEU A 81 -23.01 2.25 -0.51
N SER A 82 -24.03 2.64 0.28
CA SER A 82 -24.40 4.04 0.48
C SER A 82 -23.60 4.74 1.56
N PHE A 83 -22.86 3.99 2.40
CA PHE A 83 -22.09 4.58 3.49
C PHE A 83 -20.92 5.41 2.97
N GLU A 84 -20.81 6.61 3.52
CA GLU A 84 -19.71 7.55 3.30
C GLU A 84 -18.85 7.72 4.57
N SER A 85 -19.29 7.17 5.71
CA SER A 85 -18.54 7.25 6.97
C SER A 85 -18.84 6.12 7.96
N VAL A 86 -17.90 5.88 8.88
CA VAL A 86 -18.08 4.95 10.02
C VAL A 86 -19.28 5.35 10.89
N ARG A 87 -19.61 6.66 10.95
CA ARG A 87 -20.78 7.15 11.67
C ARG A 87 -22.08 6.63 11.06
N GLU A 88 -22.16 6.51 9.75
CA GLU A 88 -23.34 6.00 9.04
C GLU A 88 -23.50 4.51 9.23
N LYS A 89 -22.42 3.72 9.13
CA LYS A 89 -22.42 2.29 9.51
C LYS A 89 -22.91 2.09 10.95
N ARG A 90 -22.41 2.91 11.89
CA ARG A 90 -22.88 2.90 13.29
C ARG A 90 -24.35 3.22 13.41
N ALA A 91 -24.83 4.26 12.73
CA ALA A 91 -26.24 4.65 12.75
C ALA A 91 -27.13 3.55 12.15
N PHE A 92 -26.67 2.90 11.08
CA PHE A 92 -27.32 1.76 10.46
C PHE A 92 -27.44 0.59 11.45
N TYR A 93 -26.35 0.17 12.11
CA TYR A 93 -26.41 -0.89 13.11
C TYR A 93 -27.35 -0.55 14.27
N ARG A 94 -27.28 0.67 14.82
CA ARG A 94 -28.17 1.07 15.93
C ARG A 94 -29.66 1.10 15.54
N LYS A 95 -29.97 1.35 14.27
CA LYS A 95 -31.34 1.29 13.74
C LYS A 95 -31.76 -0.16 13.47
N THR A 96 -30.96 -0.87 12.69
CA THR A 96 -31.28 -2.20 12.14
C THR A 96 -31.17 -3.30 13.20
N LEU A 97 -30.30 -3.13 14.20
CA LEU A 97 -30.16 -4.02 15.35
C LEU A 97 -30.70 -3.34 16.62
N SER A 98 -31.78 -2.57 16.52
CA SER A 98 -32.47 -2.08 17.71
C SER A 98 -33.38 -3.16 18.29
N SER A 99 -33.57 -3.16 19.60
CA SER A 99 -34.54 -4.05 20.27
C SER A 99 -36.00 -3.83 19.81
N ALA A 100 -36.28 -2.68 19.18
CA ALA A 100 -37.56 -2.38 18.55
C ALA A 100 -37.71 -3.00 17.14
N ASN A 101 -36.62 -3.43 16.50
CA ASN A 101 -36.68 -4.11 15.22
C ASN A 101 -36.91 -5.61 15.44
N PRO A 102 -38.09 -6.16 15.07
CA PRO A 102 -38.37 -7.57 15.25
C PRO A 102 -37.47 -8.49 14.43
N ASP A 103 -36.72 -7.98 13.45
CA ASP A 103 -35.82 -8.76 12.62
C ASP A 103 -34.36 -8.79 13.12
N ALA A 104 -34.03 -8.09 14.21
CA ALA A 104 -32.65 -8.01 14.74
C ALA A 104 -32.03 -9.41 15.01
N PHE A 105 -32.83 -10.35 15.52
CA PHE A 105 -32.42 -11.74 15.79
C PHE A 105 -31.93 -12.52 14.57
N ARG A 106 -32.21 -12.05 13.35
CA ARG A 106 -31.72 -12.67 12.11
C ARG A 106 -30.27 -12.33 11.79
N HIS A 107 -29.72 -11.31 12.46
CA HIS A 107 -28.46 -10.69 12.09
C HIS A 107 -27.38 -10.81 13.15
N THR A 108 -27.78 -11.01 14.41
CA THR A 108 -26.90 -11.31 15.52
C THR A 108 -27.64 -12.23 16.51
N ARG A 109 -26.96 -12.64 17.58
CA ARG A 109 -27.52 -13.38 18.71
C ARG A 109 -27.21 -12.64 20.01
N ASP A 110 -27.92 -12.99 21.07
CA ASP A 110 -27.70 -12.49 22.42
C ASP A 110 -26.32 -12.95 22.92
N PHE A 111 -25.32 -12.09 22.75
CA PHE A 111 -23.93 -12.34 23.10
C PHE A 111 -23.61 -11.85 24.51
N ASN A 112 -24.33 -10.86 25.01
CA ASN A 112 -24.14 -10.30 26.35
C ASN A 112 -25.00 -10.99 27.42
N GLU A 113 -25.88 -11.92 27.01
CA GLU A 113 -26.76 -12.74 27.84
C GLU A 113 -27.75 -11.89 28.68
N ASP A 114 -28.18 -10.75 28.16
CA ASP A 114 -29.14 -9.85 28.83
C ASP A 114 -30.60 -10.14 28.47
N GLY A 115 -30.85 -11.09 27.55
CA GLY A 115 -32.17 -11.48 27.08
C GLY A 115 -32.72 -10.62 25.94
N VAL A 116 -31.97 -9.65 25.43
CA VAL A 116 -32.36 -8.73 24.36
C VAL A 116 -31.34 -8.79 23.22
N ILE A 117 -31.79 -9.15 22.01
CA ILE A 117 -30.91 -9.14 20.83
C ILE A 117 -30.88 -7.74 20.21
N ASP A 118 -29.76 -7.04 20.35
CA ASP A 118 -29.56 -5.67 19.82
C ASP A 118 -28.09 -5.33 19.47
N PHE A 119 -27.81 -4.09 19.09
CA PHE A 119 -26.47 -3.66 18.68
C PHE A 119 -25.41 -3.72 19.79
N ASN A 120 -25.79 -3.87 21.07
CA ASN A 120 -24.85 -4.10 22.16
C ASN A 120 -24.23 -5.51 22.07
N ASP A 121 -24.90 -6.45 21.39
CA ASP A 121 -24.34 -7.75 21.07
C ASP A 121 -23.13 -7.69 20.14
N LEU A 122 -22.85 -6.55 19.52
CA LEU A 122 -21.64 -6.35 18.71
C LEU A 122 -20.43 -5.90 19.54
N LYS A 123 -20.59 -5.71 20.85
CA LYS A 123 -19.59 -5.10 21.75
C LYS A 123 -18.99 -6.04 22.79
N VAL A 124 -19.23 -7.35 22.66
CA VAL A 124 -18.85 -8.32 23.70
C VAL A 124 -17.43 -8.84 23.49
N LEU A 125 -17.08 -9.23 22.26
CA LEU A 125 -15.79 -9.81 21.94
C LEU A 125 -14.76 -8.72 21.71
N SER A 126 -13.68 -8.74 22.48
CA SER A 126 -12.54 -7.85 22.28
C SER A 126 -11.52 -8.47 21.36
N GLU A 127 -11.00 -7.74 20.39
CA GLU A 127 -9.72 -8.12 19.79
C GLU A 127 -8.60 -8.03 20.85
N LYS A 128 -7.48 -8.71 20.62
CA LYS A 128 -6.37 -8.77 21.58
C LYS A 128 -5.03 -8.70 20.88
N ILE A 129 -4.04 -8.19 21.60
CA ILE A 129 -2.62 -8.23 21.23
C ILE A 129 -1.90 -8.99 22.35
N TYR A 130 -1.15 -10.01 21.96
CA TYR A 130 -0.33 -10.80 22.87
C TYR A 130 1.14 -10.46 22.70
N LYS A 131 1.90 -10.50 23.80
CA LYS A 131 3.36 -10.58 23.83
C LYS A 131 3.75 -12.02 24.14
N ILE A 132 4.62 -12.60 23.31
CA ILE A 132 5.05 -13.99 23.39
C ILE A 132 6.58 -14.02 23.41
N SER A 133 7.13 -14.77 24.37
CA SER A 133 8.57 -14.78 24.62
C SER A 133 9.08 -16.19 24.86
N ASP A 134 10.33 -16.41 24.46
CA ASP A 134 11.18 -17.51 24.88
C ASP A 134 12.05 -17.01 26.04
N THR A 135 11.63 -17.28 27.28
CA THR A 135 12.28 -16.73 28.47
C THR A 135 13.52 -17.52 28.90
N ASN A 136 13.66 -18.75 28.42
CA ASN A 136 14.77 -19.65 28.76
C ASN A 136 15.83 -19.76 27.63
N GLN A 137 15.55 -19.19 26.45
CA GLN A 137 16.41 -19.14 25.26
C GLN A 137 16.72 -20.52 24.65
N ASP A 138 15.81 -21.49 24.76
CA ASP A 138 15.94 -22.82 24.14
C ASP A 138 15.49 -22.86 22.68
N GLY A 139 14.99 -21.74 22.14
CA GLY A 139 14.48 -21.61 20.79
C GLY A 139 13.00 -21.95 20.65
N VAL A 140 12.26 -22.09 21.76
CA VAL A 140 10.82 -22.34 21.81
C VAL A 140 10.16 -21.33 22.77
N ALA A 141 9.07 -20.70 22.35
CA ALA A 141 8.34 -19.79 23.22
C ALA A 141 7.70 -20.54 24.40
N ASP A 142 7.80 -19.95 25.59
CA ASP A 142 7.31 -20.52 26.85
C ASP A 142 6.35 -19.61 27.62
N THR A 143 6.16 -18.36 27.18
CA THR A 143 5.22 -17.41 27.78
C THR A 143 4.31 -16.73 26.77
N ILE A 144 3.07 -16.46 27.20
CA ILE A 144 2.09 -15.65 26.49
C ILE A 144 1.43 -14.70 27.50
N LEU A 145 1.51 -13.40 27.23
CA LEU A 145 0.94 -12.32 28.04
C LEU A 145 -0.02 -11.49 27.17
N THR A 146 -1.15 -11.07 27.72
CA THR A 146 -2.02 -10.10 27.02
C THR A 146 -1.37 -8.72 27.13
N PHE A 147 -0.82 -8.22 26.03
CA PHE A 147 -0.22 -6.89 25.97
C PHE A 147 -1.28 -5.79 25.95
N ALA A 148 -2.34 -5.98 25.15
CA ALA A 148 -3.46 -5.04 25.07
C ALA A 148 -4.77 -5.74 24.68
N ASP A 149 -5.87 -5.24 25.22
CA ASP A 149 -7.23 -5.65 24.87
C ASP A 149 -8.21 -4.46 24.97
N ASP A 150 -9.50 -4.76 25.05
CA ASP A 150 -10.63 -3.82 25.10
C ASP A 150 -10.95 -3.08 23.79
N PHE A 151 -10.70 -3.74 22.65
CA PHE A 151 -11.11 -3.27 21.33
C PHE A 151 -12.45 -3.89 20.92
N LYS A 152 -13.57 -3.26 21.33
CA LYS A 152 -14.90 -3.91 21.21
C LYS A 152 -16.09 -2.97 20.98
N THR A 153 -16.01 -2.05 20.03
CA THR A 153 -17.20 -1.24 19.66
C THR A 153 -18.10 -1.97 18.67
N GLU A 154 -19.31 -1.45 18.43
CA GLU A 154 -20.26 -2.00 17.46
C GLU A 154 -19.77 -1.92 16.01
N VAL A 155 -18.75 -1.10 15.73
CA VAL A 155 -18.12 -0.96 14.41
C VAL A 155 -16.68 -1.45 14.38
N THR A 156 -16.20 -2.05 15.47
CA THR A 156 -14.82 -2.53 15.54
C THR A 156 -14.62 -3.67 14.54
N GLY A 157 -13.63 -3.53 13.67
CA GLY A 157 -13.17 -4.58 12.75
C GLY A 157 -12.21 -5.55 13.42
N ILE A 158 -11.58 -6.40 12.63
CA ILE A 158 -10.58 -7.36 13.15
C ILE A 158 -9.23 -6.68 13.43
N ALA A 159 -8.48 -7.20 14.39
CA ALA A 159 -7.09 -6.80 14.62
C ALA A 159 -6.17 -7.57 13.66
N ALA A 160 -5.80 -6.94 12.55
CA ALA A 160 -5.10 -7.62 11.45
C ALA A 160 -3.76 -6.99 11.05
N GLY A 161 -3.22 -6.10 11.88
CA GLY A 161 -1.86 -5.58 11.74
C GLY A 161 -1.25 -5.27 13.10
N VAL A 162 0.05 -5.52 13.22
CA VAL A 162 0.85 -5.16 14.40
C VAL A 162 2.27 -4.80 13.97
N LEU A 163 2.83 -3.77 14.58
CA LEU A 163 4.20 -3.35 14.35
C LEU A 163 4.80 -2.89 15.68
N TRP A 164 5.89 -3.53 16.10
CA TRP A 164 6.75 -2.97 17.13
C TRP A 164 7.77 -2.02 16.50
N HIS A 165 7.92 -0.83 17.08
CA HIS A 165 8.96 0.14 16.69
C HIS A 165 9.26 1.12 17.83
N ASN A 166 10.53 1.25 18.22
CA ASN A 166 11.02 2.20 19.24
C ASN A 166 10.16 2.21 20.52
N ASN A 167 10.00 1.04 21.15
CA ASN A 167 9.18 0.86 22.37
C ASN A 167 7.70 1.20 22.22
N ASN A 168 7.19 1.33 21.00
CA ASN A 168 5.77 1.48 20.71
C ASN A 168 5.28 0.23 19.97
N VAL A 169 4.06 -0.20 20.28
CA VAL A 169 3.32 -1.21 19.53
C VAL A 169 2.18 -0.52 18.82
N TYR A 170 2.21 -0.55 17.50
CA TYR A 170 1.13 -0.07 16.65
C TYR A 170 0.23 -1.22 16.28
N SER A 171 -1.08 -0.98 16.18
CA SER A 171 -2.01 -1.99 15.67
C SER A 171 -3.14 -1.38 14.86
N THR A 172 -3.52 -2.06 13.78
CA THR A 172 -4.68 -1.71 12.96
C THR A 172 -5.89 -2.50 13.46
N VAL A 173 -6.85 -1.77 14.03
CA VAL A 173 -8.11 -2.33 14.52
C VAL A 173 -9.20 -1.36 14.10
N ALA A 174 -9.83 -1.60 12.94
CA ALA A 174 -10.79 -0.64 12.40
C ALA A 174 -11.84 -0.25 13.45
N PRO A 175 -12.25 1.03 13.53
CA PRO A 175 -11.95 2.10 12.59
C PRO A 175 -10.63 2.86 12.87
N ASP A 176 -9.74 2.33 13.72
CA ASP A 176 -8.64 3.06 14.35
C ASP A 176 -7.26 2.43 14.10
N VAL A 177 -6.24 3.28 13.98
CA VAL A 177 -4.83 2.90 14.16
C VAL A 177 -4.42 3.30 15.57
N TRP A 178 -4.00 2.31 16.35
CA TRP A 178 -3.58 2.49 17.74
C TRP A 178 -2.05 2.58 17.84
N ARG A 179 -1.57 3.43 18.72
CA ARG A 179 -0.20 3.43 19.27
C ARG A 179 -0.30 3.10 20.75
N MET A 180 0.43 2.09 21.19
CA MET A 180 0.44 1.61 22.58
C MET A 180 1.86 1.50 23.10
N GLN A 181 2.02 1.69 24.40
CA GLN A 181 3.33 1.61 25.06
C GLN A 181 3.19 0.96 26.44
N ASP A 182 4.20 0.17 26.79
CA ASP A 182 4.47 -0.34 28.13
C ASP A 182 5.57 0.55 28.72
N THR A 183 5.23 1.39 29.71
CA THR A 183 6.18 2.35 30.30
C THR A 183 6.80 1.91 31.62
N ASP A 184 6.27 0.86 32.25
CA ASP A 184 6.78 0.32 33.51
C ASP A 184 7.53 -1.02 33.36
N GLY A 185 7.47 -1.64 32.18
CA GLY A 185 8.21 -2.83 31.80
C GLY A 185 7.56 -4.14 32.26
N ASP A 186 6.28 -4.13 32.65
CA ASP A 186 5.56 -5.34 33.08
C ASP A 186 5.08 -6.23 31.90
N GLY A 187 5.23 -5.75 30.67
CA GLY A 187 4.82 -6.44 29.44
C GLY A 187 3.39 -6.15 29.00
N VAL A 188 2.69 -5.21 29.63
CA VAL A 188 1.32 -4.77 29.33
C VAL A 188 1.32 -3.30 28.95
N ALA A 189 0.48 -2.92 27.98
CA ALA A 189 0.34 -1.52 27.60
C ALA A 189 -0.38 -0.72 28.70
N ASP A 190 0.27 0.33 29.21
CA ASP A 190 -0.30 1.29 30.16
C ASP A 190 -0.72 2.61 29.47
N GLN A 191 -0.20 2.88 28.27
CA GLN A 191 -0.55 4.02 27.43
C GLN A 191 -1.10 3.56 26.09
N ARG A 192 -2.15 4.26 25.63
CA ARG A 192 -2.77 4.04 24.31
C ARG A 192 -3.30 5.34 23.71
N GLU A 193 -3.09 5.51 22.42
CA GLU A 193 -3.54 6.66 21.64
C GLU A 193 -4.04 6.20 20.27
N VAL A 194 -5.12 6.83 19.78
CA VAL A 194 -5.55 6.68 18.39
C VAL A 194 -4.81 7.72 17.55
N ILE A 195 -3.94 7.27 16.64
CA ILE A 195 -3.16 8.17 15.78
C ILE A 195 -3.88 8.48 14.45
N SER A 196 -4.85 7.66 14.06
CA SER A 196 -5.68 7.86 12.87
C SER A 196 -7.01 7.09 13.00
N THR A 197 -8.13 7.68 12.55
CA THR A 197 -9.47 7.08 12.61
C THR A 197 -10.31 7.39 11.38
N GLY A 198 -11.24 6.50 11.02
CA GLY A 198 -12.17 6.69 9.89
C GLY A 198 -12.14 5.58 8.84
N TYR A 199 -11.68 4.38 9.20
CA TYR A 199 -11.56 3.22 8.31
C TYR A 199 -12.71 2.23 8.51
N GLY A 200 -12.89 1.31 7.55
CA GLY A 200 -13.78 0.17 7.74
C GLY A 200 -15.27 0.54 7.68
N LEU A 201 -15.62 1.51 6.83
CA LEU A 201 -16.97 2.07 6.78
C LEU A 201 -17.99 1.17 6.09
N HIS A 202 -17.56 0.27 5.21
CA HIS A 202 -18.44 -0.79 4.70
C HIS A 202 -18.40 -2.03 5.62
N ILE A 203 -19.46 -2.84 5.56
CA ILE A 203 -19.54 -4.18 6.13
C ILE A 203 -18.68 -5.10 5.26
N ALA A 204 -18.92 -5.08 3.94
CA ALA A 204 -18.16 -5.82 2.93
C ALA A 204 -17.83 -7.28 3.31
N TYR A 205 -16.81 -7.87 2.68
CA TYR A 205 -16.39 -9.24 2.99
C TYR A 205 -15.57 -9.25 4.28
N ALA A 206 -15.97 -10.11 5.24
CA ALA A 206 -15.27 -10.22 6.51
C ALA A 206 -13.81 -10.70 6.31
N GLY A 207 -12.86 -9.92 6.85
CA GLY A 207 -11.42 -10.13 6.70
C GLY A 207 -10.72 -9.14 5.76
N HIS A 208 -11.44 -8.37 4.95
CA HIS A 208 -10.83 -7.32 4.09
C HIS A 208 -10.69 -5.98 4.83
N ASP A 209 -10.08 -6.06 6.00
CA ASP A 209 -10.01 -4.98 6.99
C ASP A 209 -8.73 -4.12 6.85
N MET A 210 -8.29 -3.48 7.93
CA MET A 210 -7.01 -2.78 8.00
C MET A 210 -5.85 -3.73 8.34
N HIS A 211 -4.78 -3.71 7.55
CA HIS A 211 -3.64 -4.63 7.68
C HIS A 211 -2.28 -3.94 7.48
N GLY A 212 -1.20 -4.72 7.41
CA GLY A 212 0.02 -4.35 6.68
C GLY A 212 0.89 -3.26 7.31
N LEU A 213 0.89 -3.14 8.64
CA LEU A 213 1.73 -2.15 9.34
C LEU A 213 3.22 -2.41 9.08
N THR A 214 3.91 -1.41 8.54
CA THR A 214 5.36 -1.48 8.32
C THR A 214 6.03 -0.12 8.48
N MET A 215 7.29 -0.11 8.90
CA MET A 215 8.10 1.09 8.97
C MET A 215 8.77 1.33 7.61
N GLY A 216 8.49 2.48 7.01
CA GLY A 216 9.10 2.90 5.75
C GLY A 216 10.56 3.35 5.94
N PRO A 217 11.37 3.25 4.87
CA PRO A 217 12.74 3.75 4.87
C PRO A 217 12.85 5.27 5.10
N ASP A 218 11.76 5.98 4.86
CA ASP A 218 11.57 7.40 5.10
C ASP A 218 11.22 7.74 6.56
N GLY A 219 11.13 6.77 7.47
CA GLY A 219 10.80 6.99 8.90
C GLY A 219 9.31 7.15 9.19
N ARG A 220 8.43 6.85 8.23
CA ARG A 220 6.97 6.91 8.36
C ARG A 220 6.38 5.52 8.54
N ILE A 221 5.25 5.44 9.22
CA ILE A 221 4.47 4.21 9.34
C ILE A 221 3.54 4.10 8.14
N TYR A 222 3.49 2.92 7.53
CA TYR A 222 2.59 2.58 6.42
C TYR A 222 1.62 1.48 6.86
N TRP A 223 0.39 1.49 6.32
CA TRP A 223 -0.60 0.43 6.51
C TRP A 223 -1.62 0.43 5.38
N THR A 224 -2.47 -0.59 5.34
CA THR A 224 -3.50 -0.74 4.31
C THR A 224 -4.91 -0.75 4.89
N ILE A 225 -5.87 -0.49 4.02
CA ILE A 225 -7.29 -0.81 4.20
C ILE A 225 -7.77 -1.54 2.96
N GLY A 226 -8.47 -2.65 3.16
CA GLY A 226 -9.14 -3.37 2.09
C GLY A 226 -10.38 -2.65 1.54
N ASP A 227 -11.29 -3.43 0.94
CA ASP A 227 -12.45 -2.93 0.20
C ASP A 227 -13.52 -2.29 1.10
N LYS A 228 -13.32 -2.30 2.42
CA LYS A 228 -14.12 -1.55 3.39
C LYS A 228 -13.88 -0.04 3.38
N GLY A 229 -12.77 0.41 2.78
CA GLY A 229 -12.42 1.81 2.49
C GLY A 229 -12.31 2.76 3.68
N LEU A 230 -12.11 4.06 3.37
CA LEU A 230 -11.82 5.10 4.35
C LEU A 230 -12.49 6.45 4.10
N SER A 231 -12.77 7.16 5.19
CA SER A 231 -13.06 8.60 5.20
C SER A 231 -12.44 9.22 6.44
N VAL A 232 -11.19 9.67 6.30
CA VAL A 232 -10.34 10.16 7.40
C VAL A 232 -10.26 11.69 7.34
N THR A 233 -10.33 12.34 8.51
CA THR A 233 -9.94 13.75 8.64
C THR A 233 -8.59 13.79 9.33
N ASP A 234 -7.57 14.33 8.66
CA ASP A 234 -6.24 14.41 9.25
C ASP A 234 -6.15 15.50 10.35
N LYS A 235 -5.00 15.54 11.04
CA LYS A 235 -4.76 16.51 12.12
C LYS A 235 -4.81 17.98 11.65
N ASN A 236 -4.70 18.24 10.34
CA ASN A 236 -4.80 19.57 9.74
C ASN A 236 -6.22 19.89 9.23
N GLY A 237 -7.19 18.98 9.42
CA GLY A 237 -8.58 19.15 8.99
C GLY A 237 -8.83 18.82 7.52
N LYS A 238 -7.84 18.30 6.77
CA LYS A 238 -8.08 17.86 5.40
C LYS A 238 -8.79 16.51 5.42
N GLN A 239 -9.85 16.42 4.63
CA GLN A 239 -10.61 15.19 4.44
C GLN A 239 -9.99 14.34 3.33
N TRP A 240 -9.71 13.09 3.65
CA TRP A 240 -9.26 12.04 2.73
C TRP A 240 -10.41 11.04 2.56
N HIS A 241 -11.11 11.12 1.44
CA HIS A 241 -12.39 10.47 1.24
C HIS A 241 -12.35 9.46 0.09
N TYR A 242 -12.25 8.19 0.45
CA TYR A 242 -12.11 7.04 -0.45
C TYR A 242 -12.97 5.86 0.06
N PRO A 243 -14.31 6.02 0.15
CA PRO A 243 -15.15 5.03 0.81
C PRO A 243 -15.20 3.70 0.06
N ASN A 244 -15.25 3.73 -1.26
CA ASN A 244 -15.52 2.55 -2.08
C ASN A 244 -14.26 1.84 -2.58
N GLN A 245 -13.11 1.94 -1.91
CA GLN A 245 -11.84 1.39 -2.42
C GLN A 245 -10.82 1.15 -1.32
N GLY A 246 -9.97 0.15 -1.51
CA GLY A 246 -8.80 -0.06 -0.68
C GLY A 246 -7.68 0.93 -0.99
N ALA A 247 -6.80 1.12 -0.02
CA ALA A 247 -5.75 2.12 -0.07
C ALA A 247 -4.55 1.75 0.82
N VAL A 248 -3.43 2.41 0.53
CA VAL A 248 -2.22 2.43 1.35
C VAL A 248 -2.09 3.83 1.93
N MET A 249 -1.92 3.91 3.24
CA MET A 249 -1.75 5.16 3.97
C MET A 249 -0.34 5.24 4.54
N ARG A 250 0.11 6.46 4.82
CA ARG A 250 1.30 6.71 5.63
C ARG A 250 1.16 7.94 6.50
N CYS A 251 1.90 7.99 7.61
CA CYS A 251 2.06 9.17 8.46
C CYS A 251 3.37 9.12 9.25
N GLU A 252 3.74 10.23 9.89
CA GLU A 252 4.79 10.18 10.92
C GLU A 252 4.33 9.32 12.11
N THR A 253 5.25 8.89 12.98
CA THR A 253 4.98 7.97 14.10
C THR A 253 3.98 8.50 15.15
N ASP A 254 3.71 9.79 15.13
CA ASP A 254 2.72 10.45 15.99
C ASP A 254 1.35 10.65 15.28
N GLY A 255 1.19 10.23 14.03
CA GLY A 255 -0.02 10.45 13.23
C GLY A 255 -0.08 11.79 12.49
N SER A 256 0.94 12.64 12.59
CA SER A 256 1.03 13.87 11.79
C SER A 256 1.41 13.58 10.32
N ASN A 257 1.17 14.56 9.44
CA ASN A 257 1.44 14.45 8.00
C ASN A 257 0.82 13.20 7.35
N PHE A 258 -0.42 12.90 7.71
CA PHE A 258 -1.18 11.80 7.12
C PHE A 258 -1.39 11.98 5.61
N GLU A 259 -1.19 10.90 4.87
CA GLU A 259 -1.37 10.84 3.41
C GLU A 259 -1.99 9.51 2.98
N VAL A 260 -2.86 9.56 1.97
CA VAL A 260 -3.17 8.37 1.15
C VAL A 260 -2.09 8.26 0.08
N PHE A 261 -1.19 7.28 0.23
CA PHE A 261 -0.05 7.06 -0.64
C PHE A 261 -0.44 6.45 -1.99
N ALA A 262 -1.37 5.48 -1.98
CA ALA A 262 -1.91 4.84 -3.18
C ALA A 262 -3.34 4.35 -2.89
N HIS A 263 -4.16 4.15 -3.93
CA HIS A 263 -5.54 3.74 -3.77
C HIS A 263 -6.07 2.89 -4.93
N GLY A 264 -7.34 2.47 -4.86
CA GLY A 264 -7.94 1.60 -5.88
C GLY A 264 -7.40 0.16 -5.83
N LEU A 265 -6.85 -0.23 -4.69
CA LEU A 265 -6.53 -1.61 -4.36
C LEU A 265 -7.79 -2.29 -3.80
N ARG A 266 -7.84 -3.62 -3.78
CA ARG A 266 -8.92 -4.35 -3.12
C ARG A 266 -8.60 -4.70 -1.68
N ASN A 267 -7.55 -5.48 -1.44
CA ASN A 267 -7.16 -5.97 -0.12
C ASN A 267 -5.72 -6.47 -0.18
N VAL A 268 -4.77 -5.53 -0.15
CA VAL A 268 -3.35 -5.83 0.08
C VAL A 268 -3.16 -6.04 1.59
N GLN A 269 -2.94 -7.27 2.02
CA GLN A 269 -2.83 -7.59 3.45
C GLN A 269 -1.48 -7.16 4.04
N GLU A 270 -0.38 -7.33 3.33
CA GLU A 270 0.95 -7.00 3.84
C GLU A 270 1.76 -6.22 2.80
N LEU A 271 2.64 -5.36 3.30
CA LEU A 271 3.47 -4.46 2.51
C LEU A 271 4.94 -4.78 2.75
N ALA A 272 5.74 -4.77 1.67
CA ALA A 272 7.18 -4.95 1.79
C ALA A 272 7.95 -3.92 0.96
N PHE A 273 8.98 -3.33 1.58
CA PHE A 273 9.96 -2.51 0.89
C PHE A 273 11.15 -3.37 0.46
N ASP A 274 11.69 -3.13 -0.74
CA ASP A 274 13.00 -3.66 -1.11
C ASP A 274 14.16 -2.82 -0.53
N GLU A 275 15.42 -3.19 -0.83
CA GLU A 275 16.59 -2.48 -0.32
C GLU A 275 16.74 -1.06 -0.87
N TYR A 276 16.01 -0.71 -1.94
CA TYR A 276 15.99 0.62 -2.55
C TYR A 276 14.74 1.40 -2.12
N GLY A 277 13.90 0.86 -1.25
CA GLY A 277 12.68 1.51 -0.76
C GLY A 277 11.53 1.57 -1.77
N ASN A 278 11.49 0.65 -2.74
CA ASN A 278 10.32 0.46 -3.59
C ASN A 278 9.28 -0.38 -2.82
N LEU A 279 8.01 0.03 -2.85
CA LEU A 279 6.93 -0.58 -2.08
C LEU A 279 6.13 -1.57 -2.93
N PHE A 280 5.96 -2.80 -2.44
CA PHE A 280 5.23 -3.85 -3.15
C PHE A 280 4.16 -4.50 -2.25
N GLY A 281 3.18 -5.13 -2.91
CA GLY A 281 2.18 -5.97 -2.27
C GLY A 281 1.53 -6.92 -3.28
N VAL A 282 0.73 -7.86 -2.78
CA VAL A 282 -0.13 -8.72 -3.62
C VAL A 282 -1.57 -8.43 -3.23
N ASP A 283 -2.34 -7.95 -4.19
CA ASP A 283 -3.71 -7.47 -4.01
C ASP A 283 -4.71 -8.57 -4.39
N ASN A 284 -5.76 -8.73 -3.57
CA ASN A 284 -6.81 -9.74 -3.82
C ASN A 284 -7.64 -9.43 -5.08
N ASP A 285 -8.23 -10.47 -5.66
CA ASP A 285 -9.14 -10.43 -6.82
C ASP A 285 -10.58 -10.12 -6.38
N ALA A 286 -11.57 -10.06 -7.24
CA ALA A 286 -12.97 -9.78 -6.88
C ALA A 286 -13.85 -11.01 -6.59
N ASP A 287 -13.28 -12.20 -6.43
CA ASP A 287 -13.99 -13.49 -6.40
C ASP A 287 -14.96 -13.75 -7.60
N ASN A 288 -14.67 -13.18 -8.77
CA ASN A 288 -15.37 -13.44 -10.04
C ASN A 288 -14.70 -14.59 -10.82
N PRO A 289 -15.45 -15.38 -11.61
CA PRO A 289 -14.85 -16.40 -12.44
C PRO A 289 -13.87 -15.83 -13.49
N GLY A 290 -12.63 -16.33 -13.50
CA GLY A 290 -11.64 -16.12 -14.56
C GLY A 290 -10.67 -14.96 -14.35
N GLU A 291 -10.78 -14.21 -13.25
CA GLU A 291 -9.75 -13.26 -12.81
C GLU A 291 -8.72 -13.94 -11.90
N MET A 292 -7.73 -13.15 -11.47
CA MET A 292 -6.68 -13.58 -10.54
C MET A 292 -6.19 -12.38 -9.72
N GLU A 293 -5.54 -12.68 -8.60
CA GLU A 293 -4.84 -11.75 -7.72
C GLU A 293 -3.67 -11.08 -8.44
N ARG A 294 -3.21 -9.97 -7.87
CA ARG A 294 -2.40 -8.99 -8.60
C ARG A 294 -1.15 -8.63 -7.84
N PHE A 295 0.03 -8.96 -8.37
CA PHE A 295 1.29 -8.44 -7.81
C PHE A 295 1.52 -7.01 -8.29
N VAL A 296 1.64 -6.06 -7.35
CA VAL A 296 1.65 -4.62 -7.64
C VAL A 296 2.94 -3.96 -7.14
N TYR A 297 3.52 -3.09 -7.98
CA TYR A 297 4.41 -2.03 -7.50
C TYR A 297 3.53 -0.85 -7.11
N ILE A 298 3.51 -0.55 -5.81
CA ILE A 298 2.66 0.47 -5.22
C ILE A 298 3.35 1.81 -5.42
N ALA A 299 3.07 2.45 -6.55
CA ALA A 299 3.57 3.78 -6.89
C ALA A 299 2.78 4.88 -6.16
N ALA A 300 3.47 5.96 -5.79
CA ALA A 300 2.86 7.13 -5.16
C ALA A 300 1.76 7.74 -6.05
N ASN A 301 0.62 8.07 -5.44
CA ASN A 301 -0.60 8.59 -6.07
C ASN A 301 -1.23 7.64 -7.11
N SER A 302 -0.89 6.35 -7.11
CA SER A 302 -1.46 5.40 -8.07
C SER A 302 -2.92 5.04 -7.74
N ASP A 303 -3.70 4.77 -8.80
CA ASP A 303 -5.03 4.16 -8.72
C ASP A 303 -4.96 2.77 -9.36
N SER A 304 -5.18 1.70 -8.60
CA SER A 304 -5.17 0.33 -9.12
C SER A 304 -6.55 -0.15 -9.63
N GLY A 305 -7.54 0.75 -9.70
CA GLY A 305 -8.80 0.55 -10.43
C GLY A 305 -9.93 -0.18 -9.70
N TRP A 306 -9.69 -0.81 -8.55
CA TRP A 306 -10.73 -1.50 -7.78
C TRP A 306 -11.74 -0.53 -7.17
N ARG A 307 -13.03 -0.92 -7.17
CA ARG A 307 -14.10 -0.29 -6.39
C ARG A 307 -15.02 -1.35 -5.76
N CYS A 308 -15.43 -1.16 -4.51
CA CYS A 308 -16.21 -2.12 -3.72
C CYS A 308 -17.53 -2.53 -4.40
N ASN A 309 -18.21 -1.59 -5.07
CA ASN A 309 -19.44 -1.87 -5.80
C ASN A 309 -19.29 -2.86 -6.97
N TYR A 310 -18.08 -3.08 -7.49
CA TYR A 310 -17.82 -4.07 -8.54
C TYR A 310 -17.99 -5.51 -8.04
N GLN A 311 -17.82 -5.74 -6.73
CA GLN A 311 -17.98 -7.04 -6.07
C GLN A 311 -19.39 -7.65 -6.27
N TYR A 312 -20.40 -6.80 -6.44
CA TYR A 312 -21.81 -7.19 -6.38
C TYR A 312 -22.51 -7.20 -7.75
N ARG A 313 -21.79 -6.91 -8.85
CA ARG A 313 -22.35 -6.77 -10.22
C ARG A 313 -22.42 -8.08 -11.02
N LYS A 314 -22.89 -9.17 -10.41
CA LYS A 314 -22.76 -10.55 -10.95
C LYS A 314 -23.49 -10.86 -12.27
N ARG A 315 -24.45 -10.03 -12.72
CA ARG A 315 -25.25 -10.26 -13.95
C ARG A 315 -25.35 -9.05 -14.87
N ASP A 316 -24.85 -7.91 -14.43
CA ASP A 316 -24.83 -6.67 -15.18
C ASP A 316 -23.40 -6.40 -15.67
N TYR A 317 -23.26 -5.37 -16.49
CA TYR A 317 -21.95 -4.83 -16.82
C TYR A 317 -21.10 -4.58 -15.56
N ASN A 318 -19.98 -5.29 -15.45
CA ASN A 318 -19.01 -5.14 -14.38
C ASN A 318 -17.73 -4.48 -14.92
N PRO A 319 -17.44 -3.21 -14.60
CA PRO A 319 -16.25 -2.51 -15.09
C PRO A 319 -14.96 -3.30 -14.85
N TRP A 320 -14.83 -3.92 -13.67
CA TRP A 320 -13.66 -4.69 -13.31
C TRP A 320 -13.35 -5.82 -14.29
N MET A 321 -14.37 -6.58 -14.68
CA MET A 321 -14.24 -7.72 -15.60
C MET A 321 -14.24 -7.28 -17.07
N GLU A 322 -15.20 -6.43 -17.44
CA GLU A 322 -15.48 -6.07 -18.84
C GLU A 322 -14.48 -5.05 -19.40
N GLU A 323 -13.89 -4.20 -18.55
CA GLU A 323 -12.82 -3.27 -18.94
C GLU A 323 -11.43 -3.81 -18.59
N GLY A 324 -11.35 -5.04 -18.05
CA GLY A 324 -10.09 -5.73 -17.78
C GLY A 324 -9.22 -5.10 -16.70
N LEU A 325 -9.79 -4.42 -15.70
CA LEU A 325 -9.05 -3.70 -14.65
C LEU A 325 -8.18 -4.61 -13.76
N TRP A 326 -8.47 -5.91 -13.73
CA TRP A 326 -7.67 -6.90 -13.02
C TRP A 326 -6.41 -7.32 -13.77
N LYS A 327 -6.34 -7.10 -15.08
CA LYS A 327 -5.28 -7.64 -15.93
C LYS A 327 -4.00 -6.80 -15.84
N PRO A 328 -2.82 -7.42 -16.09
CA PRO A 328 -1.61 -6.69 -16.44
C PRO A 328 -1.82 -5.89 -17.73
N ASP A 329 -0.84 -5.07 -18.12
CA ASP A 329 -0.98 -4.15 -19.26
C ASP A 329 -1.44 -4.85 -20.56
N PHE A 330 -2.39 -4.21 -21.26
CA PHE A 330 -2.94 -4.67 -22.54
C PHE A 330 -3.48 -3.49 -23.35
N GLU A 331 -3.60 -3.67 -24.67
CA GLU A 331 -4.09 -2.62 -25.57
C GLU A 331 -5.56 -2.25 -25.28
N GLY A 332 -5.82 -0.95 -25.11
CA GLY A 332 -7.16 -0.42 -24.87
C GLY A 332 -7.62 -0.43 -23.41
N ARG A 333 -6.72 -0.74 -22.45
CA ARG A 333 -7.05 -0.61 -21.01
C ARG A 333 -7.35 0.84 -20.63
N PRO A 334 -8.23 1.09 -19.65
CA PRO A 334 -8.42 2.44 -19.11
C PRO A 334 -7.12 3.05 -18.57
N VAL A 335 -6.81 4.27 -19.02
CA VAL A 335 -5.51 4.93 -18.78
C VAL A 335 -5.39 5.46 -17.36
N TYR A 336 -6.51 5.78 -16.70
CA TYR A 336 -6.50 6.31 -15.33
C TYR A 336 -5.90 5.36 -14.28
N THR A 337 -5.81 4.07 -14.59
CA THR A 337 -5.27 3.05 -13.68
C THR A 337 -3.80 2.77 -13.93
N LEU A 338 -3.08 2.36 -12.89
CA LEU A 338 -1.77 1.73 -13.01
C LEU A 338 -1.95 0.20 -12.83
N PRO A 339 -1.57 -0.62 -13.83
CA PRO A 339 -1.88 -2.03 -13.82
C PRO A 339 -0.91 -2.78 -12.90
N PRO A 340 -1.25 -4.01 -12.48
CA PRO A 340 -0.29 -4.86 -11.80
C PRO A 340 0.90 -5.21 -12.69
N ILE A 341 2.02 -5.57 -12.06
CA ILE A 341 3.19 -6.14 -12.75
C ILE A 341 2.77 -7.42 -13.46
N CYS A 342 2.08 -8.30 -12.74
CA CYS A 342 1.51 -9.52 -13.27
C CYS A 342 0.34 -9.99 -12.39
N ASN A 343 -0.47 -10.87 -12.95
CA ASN A 343 -1.37 -11.68 -12.13
C ASN A 343 -0.56 -12.71 -11.36
N TYR A 344 -0.98 -13.02 -10.15
CA TYR A 344 -0.25 -13.89 -9.23
C TYR A 344 -1.19 -14.78 -8.42
N ASN A 345 -0.64 -15.42 -7.38
CA ASN A 345 -1.26 -16.55 -6.70
C ASN A 345 -2.49 -16.20 -5.88
N ASP A 346 -3.49 -17.08 -5.94
CA ASP A 346 -4.73 -16.90 -5.19
C ASP A 346 -4.60 -16.99 -3.67
N GLY A 347 -5.34 -16.11 -3.00
CA GLY A 347 -5.44 -15.99 -1.55
C GLY A 347 -4.20 -15.45 -0.83
N PRO A 348 -3.53 -14.38 -1.30
CA PRO A 348 -2.35 -13.83 -0.66
C PRO A 348 -2.69 -13.32 0.75
N CYS A 349 -1.83 -13.66 1.71
CA CYS A 349 -1.92 -13.21 3.10
C CYS A 349 -0.62 -12.48 3.48
N GLY A 350 0.30 -13.17 4.16
CA GLY A 350 1.60 -12.66 4.57
C GLY A 350 2.54 -12.36 3.42
N PHE A 351 3.21 -11.20 3.47
CA PHE A 351 4.15 -10.74 2.43
C PHE A 351 5.35 -10.03 3.08
N VAL A 352 6.56 -10.51 2.81
CA VAL A 352 7.80 -9.93 3.37
C VAL A 352 8.93 -9.92 2.34
N TYR A 353 9.91 -9.06 2.57
CA TYR A 353 11.17 -9.02 1.83
C TYR A 353 12.31 -9.50 2.73
N ASN A 354 13.22 -10.34 2.21
CA ASN A 354 14.41 -10.72 2.97
C ASN A 354 15.27 -9.47 3.24
N PRO A 355 15.54 -9.12 4.52
CA PRO A 355 16.25 -7.90 4.87
C PRO A 355 17.74 -7.91 4.48
N GLY A 356 18.29 -9.05 4.07
CA GLY A 356 19.63 -9.18 3.50
C GLY A 356 20.46 -10.28 4.14
N THR A 357 20.37 -10.49 5.46
CA THR A 357 21.14 -11.55 6.15
C THR A 357 20.26 -12.61 6.81
N ALA A 358 18.93 -12.50 6.67
CA ALA A 358 18.01 -13.49 7.18
C ALA A 358 18.10 -14.79 6.38
N LEU A 359 17.79 -15.92 7.04
CA LEU A 359 17.92 -17.27 6.49
C LEU A 359 19.38 -17.62 6.15
N GLY A 360 19.70 -17.79 4.87
CA GLY A 360 20.96 -18.28 4.35
C GLY A 360 21.30 -17.66 3.00
N ILE A 361 22.52 -17.91 2.51
CA ILE A 361 22.95 -17.45 1.19
C ILE A 361 22.00 -18.00 0.11
N GLY A 362 21.69 -17.16 -0.88
CA GLY A 362 20.74 -17.42 -1.97
C GLY A 362 19.31 -16.97 -1.67
N TRP A 363 19.00 -16.56 -0.44
CA TRP A 363 17.71 -15.99 -0.05
C TRP A 363 17.68 -14.46 -0.10
N GLU A 364 18.82 -13.81 -0.33
CA GLU A 364 18.89 -12.37 -0.45
C GLU A 364 18.01 -11.88 -1.60
N LYS A 365 17.52 -10.65 -1.45
CA LYS A 365 16.70 -9.97 -2.46
C LYS A 365 15.45 -10.74 -2.90
N THR A 366 14.86 -11.48 -1.98
CA THR A 366 13.73 -12.36 -2.25
C THR A 366 12.51 -11.87 -1.49
N PHE A 367 11.40 -11.69 -2.21
CA PHE A 367 10.08 -11.58 -1.62
C PHE A 367 9.54 -12.96 -1.30
N LEU A 368 8.84 -13.08 -0.18
CA LEU A 368 8.13 -14.28 0.21
C LEU A 368 6.65 -13.95 0.35
N LEU A 369 5.78 -14.84 -0.16
CA LEU A 369 4.32 -14.74 -0.03
C LEU A 369 3.72 -16.02 0.58
N THR A 370 2.78 -15.89 1.52
CA THR A 370 1.90 -17.00 1.94
C THR A 370 0.55 -16.92 1.24
N GLY A 371 -0.04 -18.08 0.92
CA GLY A 371 -1.39 -18.19 0.37
C GLY A 371 -2.33 -19.04 1.24
N ALA A 372 -3.53 -18.52 1.53
CA ALA A 372 -4.59 -19.21 2.26
C ALA A 372 -5.89 -19.29 1.43
N PRO A 373 -6.67 -20.38 1.49
CA PRO A 373 -6.54 -21.50 2.42
C PRO A 373 -5.71 -22.67 1.87
N ARG A 374 -5.19 -22.59 0.63
CA ARG A 374 -4.40 -23.69 0.02
C ARG A 374 -3.12 -24.02 0.79
N GLY A 375 -2.59 -23.05 1.54
CA GLY A 375 -1.37 -23.20 2.31
C GLY A 375 -0.13 -23.32 1.44
N ASP A 376 -0.13 -22.65 0.28
CA ASP A 376 1.04 -22.56 -0.59
C ASP A 376 1.92 -21.39 -0.11
N GLN A 377 3.23 -21.60 -0.04
CA GLN A 377 4.21 -20.54 0.24
C GLN A 377 5.10 -20.36 -0.96
N TRP A 378 5.30 -19.11 -1.38
CA TRP A 378 6.00 -18.73 -2.60
C TRP A 378 7.18 -17.82 -2.30
N ALA A 379 8.16 -17.83 -3.19
CA ALA A 379 9.26 -16.89 -3.20
C ALA A 379 9.52 -16.41 -4.62
N PHE A 380 9.89 -15.14 -4.79
CA PHE A 380 10.23 -14.55 -6.07
C PHE A 380 11.15 -13.34 -5.87
N GLN A 381 11.66 -12.78 -6.97
CA GLN A 381 12.46 -11.56 -6.96
C GLN A 381 11.88 -10.59 -7.99
N THR A 382 12.33 -9.34 -7.94
CA THR A 382 11.98 -8.31 -8.92
C THR A 382 13.21 -7.83 -9.67
N LYS A 383 13.03 -7.46 -10.93
CA LYS A 383 14.06 -6.81 -11.74
C LYS A 383 13.51 -5.51 -12.32
N PRO A 384 14.25 -4.38 -12.25
CA PRO A 384 13.81 -3.14 -12.88
C PRO A 384 13.66 -3.29 -14.39
N ILE A 385 12.58 -2.71 -14.95
CA ILE A 385 12.35 -2.56 -16.39
C ILE A 385 11.74 -1.17 -16.63
N GLY A 386 12.49 -0.31 -17.33
CA GLY A 386 12.14 1.11 -17.41
C GLY A 386 12.10 1.76 -16.03
N ALA A 387 11.02 2.47 -15.72
CA ALA A 387 10.71 3.00 -14.39
C ALA A 387 9.93 2.00 -13.50
N GLY A 388 9.49 0.87 -14.07
CA GLY A 388 8.75 -0.20 -13.39
C GLY A 388 9.59 -1.43 -13.06
N PHE A 389 8.91 -2.56 -12.88
CA PHE A 389 9.50 -3.84 -12.49
C PHE A 389 8.86 -5.03 -13.20
N GLU A 390 9.64 -6.09 -13.37
CA GLU A 390 9.18 -7.42 -13.74
C GLU A 390 9.41 -8.40 -12.57
N MET A 391 8.49 -9.36 -12.39
CA MET A 391 8.70 -10.48 -11.47
C MET A 391 9.56 -11.55 -12.14
N ILE A 392 10.58 -12.04 -11.42
CA ILE A 392 11.47 -13.12 -11.86
C ILE A 392 11.60 -14.19 -10.78
N ASN A 393 12.06 -15.39 -11.18
CA ASN A 393 12.44 -16.47 -10.26
C ASN A 393 11.34 -16.91 -9.27
N SER A 394 10.06 -16.80 -9.66
CA SER A 394 8.92 -17.28 -8.89
C SER A 394 8.96 -18.79 -8.71
N ARG A 395 8.82 -19.26 -7.47
CA ARG A 395 8.87 -20.67 -7.10
C ARG A 395 8.03 -20.95 -5.85
N LEU A 396 7.43 -22.13 -5.81
CA LEU A 396 6.82 -22.67 -4.60
C LEU A 396 7.94 -23.14 -3.67
N ILE A 397 7.91 -22.70 -2.40
CA ILE A 397 8.93 -23.01 -1.40
C ILE A 397 8.42 -23.96 -0.31
N ALA A 398 7.12 -23.98 -0.04
CA ALA A 398 6.49 -24.92 0.88
C ALA A 398 5.00 -25.06 0.58
N LYS A 399 4.40 -26.13 1.12
CA LYS A 399 2.96 -26.40 1.04
C LYS A 399 2.45 -27.07 2.30
N GLY A 400 1.22 -26.76 2.68
CA GLY A 400 0.37 -27.59 3.55
C GLY A 400 -0.21 -26.85 4.75
N LYS A 401 0.47 -25.84 5.28
CA LYS A 401 -0.07 -24.98 6.34
C LYS A 401 -0.59 -23.70 5.75
N ALA A 402 -1.84 -23.35 6.06
CA ALA A 402 -2.42 -22.06 5.73
C ALA A 402 -1.86 -21.00 6.69
N LEU A 403 -0.63 -20.56 6.41
CA LEU A 403 0.02 -19.46 7.11
C LEU A 403 -0.66 -18.13 6.73
N ILE A 404 -0.84 -17.25 7.71
CA ILE A 404 -1.49 -15.95 7.57
C ILE A 404 -0.43 -14.84 7.56
N GLY A 405 -0.14 -14.18 8.67
CA GLY A 405 0.95 -13.21 8.78
C GLY A 405 2.31 -13.87 9.04
N TRP A 406 3.38 -13.25 8.57
CA TRP A 406 4.75 -13.65 8.93
C TRP A 406 5.72 -12.48 8.93
N ASN A 407 6.81 -12.63 9.68
CA ASN A 407 7.84 -11.59 9.84
C ASN A 407 9.21 -12.21 10.17
N PHE A 408 10.28 -11.48 9.89
CA PHE A 408 11.64 -11.87 10.27
C PHE A 408 11.96 -11.40 11.69
N ALA A 409 12.34 -12.32 12.58
CA ALA A 409 12.79 -11.98 13.92
C ALA A 409 14.27 -11.52 13.92
N PRO A 410 14.77 -10.89 15.00
CA PRO A 410 16.17 -10.46 15.11
C PRO A 410 17.18 -11.57 14.81
N ASP A 411 16.88 -12.80 15.23
CA ASP A 411 17.66 -14.00 14.98
C ASP A 411 17.77 -14.40 13.50
N GLY A 412 17.11 -13.69 12.58
CA GLY A 412 17.10 -13.92 11.13
C GLY A 412 16.23 -15.07 10.66
N GLY A 413 15.44 -15.69 11.53
CA GLY A 413 14.45 -16.71 11.19
C GLY A 413 13.16 -16.06 10.69
N LEU A 414 12.41 -16.78 9.83
CA LEU A 414 11.10 -16.33 9.36
C LEU A 414 10.01 -16.98 10.21
N TYR A 415 9.17 -16.18 10.85
CA TYR A 415 8.14 -16.67 11.77
C TYR A 415 6.76 -16.37 11.22
N ALA A 416 5.87 -17.35 11.23
CA ALA A 416 4.54 -17.27 10.64
C ALA A 416 3.47 -17.80 11.60
N VAL A 417 2.25 -17.27 11.48
CA VAL A 417 1.12 -17.68 12.31
C VAL A 417 0.08 -18.50 11.52
N ASP A 418 -0.64 -19.40 12.20
CA ASP A 418 -1.75 -20.16 11.61
C ASP A 418 -2.99 -20.21 12.54
N TRP A 419 -4.16 -20.52 11.95
CA TRP A 419 -5.44 -20.71 12.67
C TRP A 419 -5.81 -22.19 12.90
N ALA A 420 -4.83 -23.10 12.82
CA ALA A 420 -5.00 -24.56 12.86
C ALA A 420 -6.37 -25.09 12.34
N GLY A 421 -6.52 -25.24 11.02
CA GLY A 421 -7.74 -25.80 10.40
C GLY A 421 -8.47 -24.87 9.43
N GLY A 422 -7.95 -23.67 9.18
CA GLY A 422 -8.42 -22.75 8.13
C GLY A 422 -9.27 -21.61 8.68
N TYR A 423 -10.19 -21.09 7.86
CA TYR A 423 -10.95 -19.87 8.15
C TYR A 423 -11.94 -19.88 9.35
N PRO A 424 -12.46 -21.01 9.85
CA PRO A 424 -13.29 -20.99 11.06
C PRO A 424 -12.45 -20.68 12.30
N LEU A 425 -12.86 -19.66 13.06
CA LEU A 425 -12.24 -19.37 14.37
C LEU A 425 -12.50 -20.53 15.32
N ASN A 426 -11.44 -21.08 15.89
CA ASN A 426 -11.52 -22.21 16.79
C ASN A 426 -10.61 -22.04 18.02
N GLN A 427 -9.92 -20.89 18.11
CA GLN A 427 -8.99 -20.52 19.17
C GLN A 427 -7.78 -21.45 19.26
N LYS A 428 -7.50 -22.22 18.19
CA LYS A 428 -6.39 -23.16 18.10
C LYS A 428 -5.48 -22.67 16.98
N GLY A 429 -4.31 -22.21 17.34
CA GLY A 429 -3.32 -21.72 16.39
C GLY A 429 -1.92 -21.86 16.96
N ALA A 430 -0.94 -21.56 16.13
CA ALA A 430 0.46 -21.70 16.48
C ALA A 430 1.33 -20.65 15.78
N ILE A 431 2.57 -20.56 16.28
CA ILE A 431 3.65 -19.85 15.58
C ILE A 431 4.63 -20.90 15.07
N TRP A 432 4.98 -20.77 13.79
CA TRP A 432 5.92 -21.61 13.07
C TRP A 432 7.17 -20.81 12.76
N LYS A 433 8.33 -21.42 13.01
CA LYS A 433 9.61 -20.93 12.50
C LYS A 433 9.96 -21.69 11.22
N LEU A 434 10.25 -20.93 10.18
CA LEU A 434 10.78 -21.38 8.90
C LEU A 434 12.23 -20.91 8.86
N ASP A 435 13.16 -21.87 8.80
CA ASP A 435 14.58 -21.55 8.84
C ASP A 435 15.43 -22.53 8.02
N VAL A 436 16.67 -22.15 7.72
CA VAL A 436 17.65 -23.01 7.09
C VAL A 436 18.39 -23.83 8.14
N LYS A 437 19.01 -24.95 7.73
CA LYS A 437 19.94 -25.71 8.59
C LYS A 437 21.04 -24.79 9.11
N ASP A 438 21.55 -25.04 10.31
CA ASP A 438 22.63 -24.24 10.91
C ASP A 438 23.85 -24.10 10.00
N SER A 439 24.22 -25.16 9.28
CA SER A 439 25.32 -25.16 8.30
C SER A 439 25.10 -24.27 7.07
N HIS A 440 23.86 -23.78 6.86
CA HIS A 440 23.47 -22.93 5.74
C HIS A 440 23.05 -21.53 6.16
N LYS A 441 23.09 -21.21 7.46
CA LYS A 441 22.79 -19.85 7.95
C LYS A 441 23.74 -18.84 7.31
N HIS A 442 23.22 -17.65 7.04
CA HIS A 442 24.04 -16.59 6.46
C HIS A 442 25.20 -16.24 7.43
N PRO A 443 26.46 -16.09 6.97
CA PRO A 443 27.62 -15.92 7.85
C PRO A 443 27.56 -14.69 8.78
N LEU A 444 26.85 -13.64 8.37
CA LEU A 444 26.68 -12.40 9.14
C LEU A 444 25.43 -12.40 10.04
N ARG A 445 24.69 -13.50 10.10
CA ARG A 445 23.38 -13.54 10.77
C ARG A 445 23.48 -13.31 12.28
N ASN A 446 24.37 -14.00 12.97
CA ASN A 446 24.57 -13.79 14.42
C ASN A 446 25.05 -12.37 14.73
N GLN A 447 25.99 -11.83 13.94
CA GLN A 447 26.44 -10.44 14.10
C GLN A 447 25.31 -9.44 13.85
N THR A 448 24.38 -9.76 12.95
CA THR A 448 23.20 -8.93 12.69
C THR A 448 22.22 -8.97 13.85
N GLU A 449 21.98 -10.15 14.43
CA GLU A 449 21.16 -10.32 15.63
C GLU A 449 21.73 -9.47 16.79
N ASP A 450 23.04 -9.57 17.06
CA ASP A 450 23.73 -8.76 18.08
C ASP A 450 23.50 -7.26 17.82
N LEU A 451 23.72 -6.80 16.58
CA LEU A 451 23.53 -5.39 16.21
C LEU A 451 22.08 -4.93 16.31
N ILE A 452 21.09 -5.79 16.05
CA ILE A 452 19.68 -5.44 16.22
C ILE A 452 19.36 -5.29 17.71
N GLY A 453 19.91 -6.14 18.58
CA GLY A 453 19.72 -6.08 20.03
C GLY A 453 20.49 -4.96 20.74
N ASP A 454 21.54 -4.42 20.13
CA ASP A 454 22.41 -3.37 20.71
C ASP A 454 21.72 -2.01 20.84
N ASP A 455 22.03 -1.26 21.90
CA ASP A 455 21.59 0.13 22.06
C ASP A 455 22.47 1.11 21.26
N PHE A 456 21.94 1.57 20.13
CA PHE A 456 22.67 2.45 19.20
C PHE A 456 22.91 3.85 19.76
N THR A 457 22.18 4.28 20.79
CA THR A 457 22.37 5.59 21.44
C THR A 457 23.77 5.73 22.07
N ASN A 458 24.41 4.60 22.41
CA ASN A 458 25.77 4.55 22.98
C ASN A 458 26.88 4.41 21.93
N LEU A 459 26.55 4.14 20.66
CA LEU A 459 27.53 3.98 19.60
C LEU A 459 28.10 5.33 19.13
N LYS A 460 29.36 5.33 18.68
CA LYS A 460 29.97 6.52 18.05
C LYS A 460 29.35 6.77 16.67
N GLU A 461 29.25 8.04 16.28
CA GLU A 461 28.75 8.45 14.96
C GLU A 461 29.48 7.76 13.80
N SER A 462 30.80 7.64 13.88
CA SER A 462 31.59 6.94 12.85
C SER A 462 31.15 5.49 12.66
N LYS A 463 30.81 4.80 13.76
CA LYS A 463 30.34 3.42 13.71
C LYS A 463 28.92 3.34 13.13
N LEU A 464 28.04 4.28 13.47
CA LEU A 464 26.69 4.34 12.89
C LEU A 464 26.76 4.59 11.37
N LEU A 465 27.66 5.47 10.93
CA LEU A 465 27.90 5.71 9.51
C LEU A 465 28.40 4.45 8.78
N ASP A 466 29.29 3.67 9.39
CA ASP A 466 29.72 2.37 8.82
C ASP A 466 28.55 1.38 8.71
N LEU A 467 27.63 1.40 9.68
CA LEU A 467 26.47 0.51 9.72
C LEU A 467 25.42 0.84 8.64
N LEU A 468 25.43 2.03 8.06
CA LEU A 468 24.62 2.34 6.87
C LEU A 468 24.99 1.47 5.66
N ALA A 469 26.17 0.86 5.65
CA ALA A 469 26.61 -0.08 4.62
C ALA A 469 26.40 -1.56 5.01
N TRP A 470 25.77 -1.83 6.16
CA TRP A 470 25.56 -3.19 6.63
C TRP A 470 24.66 -3.98 5.66
N PRO A 471 24.90 -5.28 5.40
CA PRO A 471 24.08 -6.06 4.45
C PRO A 471 22.61 -6.21 4.85
N ASP A 472 22.28 -6.20 6.14
CA ASP A 472 20.89 -6.27 6.63
C ASP A 472 20.23 -4.90 6.75
N GLN A 473 19.06 -4.73 6.13
CA GLN A 473 18.31 -3.48 6.08
C GLN A 473 17.83 -3.01 7.46
N ARG A 474 17.53 -3.92 8.38
CA ARG A 474 17.03 -3.55 9.72
C ARG A 474 18.11 -2.82 10.51
N VAL A 475 19.36 -3.29 10.42
CA VAL A 475 20.53 -2.60 11.01
C VAL A 475 20.77 -1.25 10.35
N ARG A 476 20.67 -1.18 9.01
CA ARG A 476 20.83 0.10 8.29
C ARG A 476 19.77 1.13 8.70
N LEU A 477 18.50 0.72 8.81
CA LEU A 477 17.40 1.59 9.24
C LEU A 477 17.58 2.05 10.69
N LYS A 478 17.94 1.13 11.60
CA LYS A 478 18.23 1.49 13.01
C LYS A 478 19.34 2.53 13.10
N ALA A 479 20.44 2.34 12.36
CA ALA A 479 21.54 3.30 12.30
C ALA A 479 21.11 4.63 11.67
N GLN A 480 20.33 4.59 10.58
CA GLN A 480 19.82 5.79 9.92
C GLN A 480 18.96 6.63 10.85
N PHE A 481 17.99 6.03 11.54
CA PHE A 481 17.08 6.75 12.43
C PHE A 481 17.85 7.38 13.60
N GLU A 482 18.80 6.67 14.20
CA GLU A 482 19.67 7.24 15.23
C GLU A 482 20.50 8.43 14.70
N LEU A 483 21.05 8.33 13.48
CA LEU A 483 21.80 9.44 12.85
C LEU A 483 20.92 10.65 12.54
N VAL A 484 19.63 10.43 12.24
CA VAL A 484 18.63 11.50 12.08
C VAL A 484 18.35 12.19 13.41
N GLU A 485 18.11 11.43 14.49
CA GLU A 485 17.90 11.98 15.83
C GLU A 485 19.10 12.85 16.29
N ARG A 486 20.32 12.40 15.98
CA ARG A 486 21.56 13.15 16.24
C ARG A 486 21.86 14.26 15.25
N LYS A 487 21.09 14.38 14.16
CA LYS A 487 21.26 15.39 13.11
C LYS A 487 22.63 15.33 12.41
N VAL A 488 23.21 14.13 12.30
CA VAL A 488 24.57 13.96 11.75
C VAL A 488 24.65 14.32 10.27
N PHE A 489 23.55 14.16 9.52
CA PHE A 489 23.54 14.46 8.08
C PHE A 489 23.51 15.95 7.74
N SER A 490 23.34 16.85 8.72
CA SER A 490 23.47 18.30 8.51
C SER A 490 24.92 18.76 8.77
N GLY A 491 25.67 19.12 7.73
CA GLY A 491 27.00 19.76 7.89
C GLY A 491 28.04 19.44 6.81
N SER A 492 29.18 20.13 6.87
CA SER A 492 30.27 20.08 5.88
C SER A 492 31.18 18.85 5.97
N ALA A 493 31.25 18.19 7.14
CA ALA A 493 32.03 16.95 7.33
C ALA A 493 31.47 15.76 6.52
N ARG A 494 30.27 15.92 5.96
CA ARG A 494 29.54 14.96 5.15
C ARG A 494 30.24 14.60 3.83
N THR A 495 30.88 15.56 3.18
CA THR A 495 31.43 15.37 1.82
C THR A 495 32.60 14.39 1.78
N GLU A 496 33.47 14.40 2.81
CA GLU A 496 34.60 13.47 2.90
C GLU A 496 34.14 12.02 3.09
N TRP A 497 33.07 11.81 3.87
CA TRP A 497 32.49 10.48 4.07
C TRP A 497 31.83 9.94 2.79
N ILE A 498 31.13 10.79 2.03
CA ILE A 498 30.45 10.38 0.79
C ILE A 498 31.42 9.73 -0.20
N ALA A 499 32.64 10.27 -0.34
CA ALA A 499 33.65 9.78 -1.27
C ALA A 499 34.08 8.32 -1.05
N GLN A 500 33.84 7.76 0.14
CA GLN A 500 34.20 6.39 0.52
C GLN A 500 32.99 5.51 0.81
N ALA A 501 31.78 6.08 0.82
CA ALA A 501 30.56 5.37 1.18
C ALA A 501 30.07 4.46 0.04
N LYS A 502 29.51 3.32 0.41
CA LYS A 502 28.84 2.41 -0.54
C LYS A 502 27.49 2.97 -0.96
N GLU A 503 27.00 2.55 -2.13
CA GLU A 503 25.72 3.01 -2.69
C GLU A 503 24.56 2.93 -1.68
N LEU A 504 24.32 1.77 -1.07
CA LEU A 504 23.24 1.62 -0.07
C LEU A 504 23.42 2.57 1.13
N ALA A 505 24.64 2.83 1.58
CA ALA A 505 24.88 3.77 2.67
C ALA A 505 24.52 5.21 2.27
N LEU A 506 24.82 5.59 1.03
CA LEU A 506 24.43 6.89 0.46
C LEU A 506 22.92 7.00 0.30
N ILE A 507 22.25 5.92 -0.09
CA ILE A 507 20.77 5.87 -0.18
C ILE A 507 20.14 6.13 1.20
N HIS A 508 20.60 5.43 2.24
CA HIS A 508 20.11 5.64 3.60
C HIS A 508 20.42 7.06 4.12
N MET A 509 21.60 7.61 3.81
CA MET A 509 21.92 9.01 4.09
C MET A 509 20.93 9.97 3.40
N ILE A 510 20.59 9.73 2.13
CA ILE A 510 19.61 10.54 1.38
C ILE A 510 18.23 10.49 2.04
N TRP A 511 17.76 9.30 2.46
CA TRP A 511 16.49 9.17 3.18
C TRP A 511 16.52 9.87 4.54
N GLY A 512 17.64 9.80 5.26
CA GLY A 512 17.86 10.54 6.50
C GLY A 512 17.80 12.05 6.30
N CYS A 513 18.37 12.57 5.21
CA CYS A 513 18.25 13.98 4.86
C CYS A 513 16.79 14.38 4.59
N GLY A 514 16.02 13.51 3.95
CA GLY A 514 14.57 13.72 3.78
C GLY A 514 13.82 13.84 5.11
N GLN A 515 14.15 13.00 6.09
CA GLN A 515 13.57 13.08 7.44
C GLN A 515 13.94 14.39 8.15
N LEU A 516 15.21 14.80 8.08
CA LEU A 516 15.66 16.09 8.62
C LEU A 516 14.96 17.26 7.93
N ALA A 517 14.76 17.20 6.61
CA ALA A 517 14.09 18.27 5.88
C ALA A 517 12.60 18.39 6.23
N ARG A 518 11.89 17.28 6.38
CA ARG A 518 10.49 17.30 6.81
C ARG A 518 10.30 17.82 8.24
N SER A 519 11.26 17.58 9.12
CA SER A 519 11.26 18.12 10.49
C SER A 519 11.79 19.57 10.58
N GLY A 520 12.08 20.20 9.44
CA GLY A 520 12.59 21.57 9.36
C GLY A 520 14.04 21.75 9.84
N GLN A 521 14.78 20.65 10.01
CA GLN A 521 16.20 20.65 10.41
C GLN A 521 17.16 20.73 9.21
N MET A 522 16.65 20.62 8.00
CA MET A 522 17.40 20.74 6.75
C MET A 522 16.53 21.41 5.68
N SER A 523 17.13 22.16 4.76
CA SER A 523 16.40 22.76 3.63
C SER A 523 16.37 21.82 2.43
N GLY A 524 15.44 22.08 1.50
CA GLY A 524 15.47 21.40 0.20
C GLY A 524 16.69 21.73 -0.64
N ASP A 525 17.29 22.91 -0.45
CA ASP A 525 18.50 23.33 -1.15
C ASP A 525 19.71 22.50 -0.67
N ASP A 526 19.81 22.22 0.63
CA ASP A 526 20.86 21.34 1.18
C ASP A 526 20.79 19.91 0.60
N ILE A 527 19.59 19.43 0.30
CA ILE A 527 19.39 18.14 -0.37
C ILE A 527 19.75 18.25 -1.85
N ALA A 528 19.36 19.35 -2.50
CA ALA A 528 19.63 19.59 -3.91
C ALA A 528 21.13 19.70 -4.22
N ASP A 529 21.92 20.28 -3.31
CA ASP A 529 23.38 20.39 -3.42
C ASP A 529 24.07 19.03 -3.59
N LEU A 530 23.44 17.95 -3.12
CA LEU A 530 23.94 16.58 -3.29
C LEU A 530 24.00 16.14 -4.75
N LEU A 531 23.17 16.71 -5.63
CA LEU A 531 23.24 16.42 -7.06
C LEU A 531 24.55 16.90 -7.69
N SER A 532 25.28 17.79 -7.02
CA SER A 532 26.60 18.27 -7.46
C SER A 532 27.76 17.42 -6.92
N VAL A 533 27.52 16.49 -6.00
CA VAL A 533 28.55 15.63 -5.42
C VAL A 533 28.93 14.53 -6.43
N PRO A 534 30.21 14.34 -6.80
CA PRO A 534 30.62 13.45 -7.90
C PRO A 534 30.09 12.01 -7.82
N GLU A 535 30.08 11.43 -6.63
CA GLU A 535 29.61 10.07 -6.37
C GLU A 535 28.10 9.93 -6.61
N ILE A 536 27.33 10.99 -6.34
CA ILE A 536 25.88 11.05 -6.55
C ILE A 536 25.57 11.45 -7.99
N SER A 537 26.23 12.48 -8.51
CA SER A 537 25.97 13.04 -9.84
C SER A 537 26.22 12.03 -10.96
N SER A 538 27.15 11.10 -10.77
CA SER A 538 27.46 10.03 -11.73
C SER A 538 26.54 8.81 -11.63
N ASN A 539 25.78 8.65 -10.54
CA ASN A 539 24.97 7.47 -10.28
C ASN A 539 23.47 7.76 -10.44
N PRO A 540 22.80 7.20 -11.47
CA PRO A 540 21.38 7.45 -11.71
C PRO A 540 20.45 6.96 -10.59
N GLU A 541 20.81 5.89 -9.86
CA GLU A 541 20.00 5.44 -8.73
C GLU A 541 20.07 6.47 -7.59
N LEU A 542 21.26 6.96 -7.25
CA LEU A 542 21.40 7.97 -6.19
C LEU A 542 20.65 9.27 -6.53
N ARG A 543 20.72 9.73 -7.79
CA ARG A 543 19.91 10.88 -8.24
C ARG A 543 18.40 10.60 -8.15
N SER A 544 17.97 9.39 -8.50
CA SER A 544 16.56 8.97 -8.35
C SER A 544 16.10 9.05 -6.90
N GLN A 545 16.95 8.67 -5.95
CA GLN A 545 16.67 8.74 -4.52
C GLN A 545 16.56 10.19 -4.03
N ILE A 546 17.38 11.11 -4.55
CA ILE A 546 17.26 12.56 -4.27
C ILE A 546 15.89 13.07 -4.74
N PHE A 547 15.49 12.79 -5.98
CA PHE A 547 14.19 13.23 -6.49
C PHE A 547 13.02 12.58 -5.76
N ARG A 548 13.16 11.33 -5.29
CA ARG A 548 12.16 10.71 -4.43
C ARG A 548 11.95 11.50 -3.14
N VAL A 549 13.04 11.84 -2.46
CA VAL A 549 12.99 12.69 -1.26
C VAL A 549 12.42 14.08 -1.59
N ALA A 550 12.73 14.62 -2.78
CA ALA A 550 12.20 15.90 -3.21
C ALA A 550 10.65 15.93 -3.26
N THR A 551 9.98 14.79 -3.46
CA THR A 551 8.51 14.71 -3.43
C THR A 551 7.92 15.05 -2.06
N ASP A 552 8.68 14.82 -0.98
CA ASP A 552 8.22 14.91 0.40
C ASP A 552 8.59 16.25 1.09
N VAL A 553 9.61 16.95 0.60
CA VAL A 553 10.11 18.20 1.22
C VAL A 553 9.31 19.43 0.79
N SER A 554 9.29 20.47 1.63
CA SER A 554 8.48 21.68 1.41
C SER A 554 8.89 22.51 0.19
N SER A 555 10.19 22.58 -0.11
CA SER A 555 10.76 23.32 -1.23
C SER A 555 11.88 22.51 -1.88
N PHE A 556 12.10 22.69 -3.18
CA PHE A 556 13.24 22.13 -3.92
C PHE A 556 13.46 22.96 -5.20
N PRO A 557 14.71 23.16 -5.67
CA PRO A 557 14.97 23.99 -6.85
C PRO A 557 14.31 23.46 -8.13
N SER A 558 13.41 24.26 -8.72
CA SER A 558 12.63 23.86 -9.91
C SER A 558 13.50 23.54 -11.13
N ASP A 559 14.61 24.26 -11.33
CA ASP A 559 15.51 24.05 -12.46
C ASP A 559 16.21 22.67 -12.39
N LEU A 560 16.48 22.17 -11.18
CA LEU A 560 17.04 20.83 -10.98
C LEU A 560 16.00 19.74 -11.18
N VAL A 561 14.74 19.98 -10.80
CA VAL A 561 13.63 19.06 -11.15
C VAL A 561 13.50 18.96 -12.67
N VAL A 562 13.55 20.08 -13.38
CA VAL A 562 13.53 20.10 -14.85
C VAL A 562 14.72 19.35 -15.45
N GLN A 563 15.90 19.43 -14.84
CA GLN A 563 17.05 18.63 -15.26
C GLN A 563 16.81 17.13 -15.08
N GLY A 564 16.25 16.71 -13.93
CA GLY A 564 15.89 15.31 -13.68
C GLY A 564 14.84 14.78 -14.66
N VAL A 565 13.83 15.60 -15.01
CA VAL A 565 12.82 15.27 -16.02
C VAL A 565 13.46 15.02 -17.41
N LYS A 566 14.58 15.68 -17.71
CA LYS A 566 15.34 15.49 -18.96
C LYS A 566 16.37 14.35 -18.89
N SER A 567 16.43 13.61 -17.78
CA SER A 567 17.38 12.51 -17.64
C SER A 567 17.14 11.40 -18.66
N SER A 568 18.22 10.75 -19.08
CA SER A 568 18.17 9.51 -19.86
C SER A 568 17.85 8.28 -19.02
N SER A 569 17.95 8.38 -17.69
CA SER A 569 17.50 7.33 -16.77
C SER A 569 16.01 7.46 -16.53
N LEU A 570 15.22 6.47 -16.98
CA LEU A 570 13.77 6.46 -16.79
C LEU A 570 13.39 6.47 -15.29
N ARG A 571 14.19 5.83 -14.44
CA ARG A 571 13.93 5.82 -13.00
C ARG A 571 14.14 7.19 -12.35
N GLU A 572 15.15 7.95 -12.81
CA GLU A 572 15.38 9.32 -12.35
C GLU A 572 14.29 10.25 -12.88
N GLN A 573 13.97 10.11 -14.18
CA GLN A 573 12.89 10.85 -14.84
C GLN A 573 11.55 10.63 -14.14
N TYR A 574 11.24 9.39 -13.73
CA TYR A 574 10.03 9.04 -12.97
C TYR A 574 9.91 9.82 -11.66
N PHE A 575 10.94 9.78 -10.79
CA PHE A 575 10.88 10.50 -9.52
C PHE A 575 10.94 12.01 -9.71
N ALA A 576 11.67 12.51 -10.70
CA ALA A 576 11.70 13.93 -11.03
C ALA A 576 10.31 14.43 -11.51
N LEU A 577 9.58 13.64 -12.30
CA LEU A 577 8.20 13.95 -12.70
C LEU A 577 7.25 13.98 -11.50
N LEU A 578 7.39 13.05 -10.53
CA LEU A 578 6.62 13.12 -9.29
C LEU A 578 6.97 14.38 -8.47
N ALA A 579 8.24 14.75 -8.38
CA ALA A 579 8.68 15.96 -7.69
C ALA A 579 8.18 17.24 -8.40
N PHE A 580 8.03 17.19 -9.74
CA PHE A 580 7.52 18.30 -10.55
C PHE A 580 6.10 18.71 -10.14
N LYS A 581 5.28 17.78 -9.65
CA LYS A 581 3.94 18.10 -9.13
C LYS A 581 3.97 19.21 -8.08
N LYS A 582 4.98 19.21 -7.20
CA LYS A 582 5.12 20.17 -6.11
C LYS A 582 6.02 21.36 -6.45
N HIS A 583 7.11 21.10 -7.17
CA HIS A 583 8.19 22.08 -7.37
C HIS A 583 8.35 22.58 -8.81
N GLY A 584 7.57 22.04 -9.75
CA GLY A 584 7.57 22.45 -11.14
C GLY A 584 6.92 23.81 -11.37
N VAL A 585 7.28 24.47 -12.47
CA VAL A 585 6.75 25.79 -12.83
C VAL A 585 5.99 25.77 -14.15
N ARG A 586 5.01 26.68 -14.28
CA ARG A 586 4.05 26.68 -15.40
C ARG A 586 4.67 26.84 -16.79
N LYS A 587 5.86 27.45 -16.90
CA LYS A 587 6.55 27.67 -18.19
C LYS A 587 7.00 26.35 -18.84
N ASP A 588 7.12 25.27 -18.06
CA ASP A 588 7.67 23.98 -18.51
C ASP A 588 6.58 22.99 -18.95
N LEU A 589 5.36 23.47 -19.26
CA LEU A 589 4.29 22.60 -19.78
C LEU A 589 4.76 21.83 -21.02
N ASP A 590 5.34 22.52 -22.01
CA ASP A 590 5.75 21.92 -23.28
C ASP A 590 6.80 20.81 -23.09
N LEU A 591 7.64 20.91 -22.05
CA LEU A 591 8.58 19.85 -21.69
C LEU A 591 7.83 18.56 -21.32
N ILE A 592 6.81 18.67 -20.47
CA ILE A 592 6.00 17.52 -20.03
C ILE A 592 5.21 16.95 -21.22
N LEU A 593 4.64 17.80 -22.07
CA LEU A 593 3.88 17.35 -23.25
C LEU A 593 4.76 16.60 -24.26
N ASN A 594 5.97 17.12 -24.53
CA ASN A 594 6.93 16.46 -25.42
C ASN A 594 7.34 15.09 -24.86
N LEU A 595 7.61 15.01 -23.55
CA LEU A 595 7.95 13.75 -22.88
C LEU A 595 6.82 12.73 -22.98
N ILE A 596 5.57 13.15 -22.76
CA ILE A 596 4.40 12.25 -22.92
C ILE A 596 4.31 11.74 -24.37
N GLN A 597 4.53 12.62 -25.35
CA GLN A 597 4.52 12.25 -26.76
C GLN A 597 5.66 11.29 -27.12
N GLU A 598 6.87 11.49 -26.57
CA GLU A 598 8.03 10.62 -26.78
C GLU A 598 7.86 9.25 -26.12
N ASN A 599 7.36 9.22 -24.88
CA ASN A 599 7.06 7.98 -24.18
C ASN A 599 5.98 7.17 -24.92
N ASN A 600 5.00 7.86 -25.52
CA ASN A 600 3.93 7.26 -26.34
C ASN A 600 3.31 5.99 -25.72
N GLY A 601 3.11 6.01 -24.41
CA GLY A 601 2.52 4.89 -23.67
C GLY A 601 3.39 3.66 -23.45
N GLN A 602 4.68 3.70 -23.78
CA GLN A 602 5.59 2.56 -23.63
C GLN A 602 5.94 2.26 -22.17
N ASP A 603 6.37 3.27 -21.41
CA ASP A 603 6.56 3.15 -19.96
C ASP A 603 5.36 3.75 -19.22
N LEU A 604 4.61 2.88 -18.56
CA LEU A 604 3.37 3.24 -17.86
C LEU A 604 3.63 4.04 -16.58
N TYR A 605 4.79 3.85 -15.95
CA TYR A 605 5.17 4.57 -14.74
C TYR A 605 5.62 5.99 -15.10
N ILE A 606 6.34 6.16 -16.21
CA ILE A 606 6.61 7.48 -16.78
C ILE A 606 5.31 8.19 -17.17
N ARG A 607 4.37 7.50 -17.83
CA ARG A 607 3.05 8.06 -18.14
C ARG A 607 2.34 8.51 -16.84
N HIS A 608 2.29 7.65 -15.82
CA HIS A 608 1.69 7.98 -14.52
C HIS A 608 2.32 9.21 -13.86
N ALA A 609 3.65 9.26 -13.77
CA ALA A 609 4.35 10.39 -13.17
C ALA A 609 4.19 11.68 -13.97
N ALA A 610 4.13 11.60 -15.30
CA ALA A 610 3.85 12.76 -16.15
C ALA A 610 2.42 13.26 -15.98
N ILE A 611 1.43 12.37 -15.80
CA ILE A 611 0.06 12.75 -15.45
C ILE A 611 0.03 13.46 -14.08
N GLU A 612 0.76 12.94 -13.08
CA GLU A 612 0.90 13.60 -11.78
C GLU A 612 1.50 15.01 -11.93
N ALA A 613 2.54 15.17 -12.74
CA ALA A 613 3.10 16.49 -13.08
C ALA A 613 2.05 17.41 -13.73
N LEU A 614 1.21 16.89 -14.63
CA LEU A 614 0.14 17.65 -15.28
C LEU A 614 -0.93 18.15 -14.30
N THR A 615 -1.16 17.46 -13.17
CA THR A 615 -2.16 17.90 -12.17
C THR A 615 -1.85 19.28 -11.56
N ASN A 616 -0.59 19.73 -11.62
CA ASN A 616 -0.15 21.05 -11.15
C ASN A 616 -0.59 22.21 -12.10
N PHE A 617 -1.05 21.90 -13.31
CA PHE A 617 -1.51 22.90 -14.27
C PHE A 617 -3.01 23.17 -14.13
N ASN A 618 -3.43 24.39 -14.45
CA ASN A 618 -4.83 24.79 -14.33
C ASN A 618 -5.72 24.06 -15.35
N ALA A 619 -6.98 23.83 -14.97
CA ALA A 619 -7.94 23.05 -15.75
C ALA A 619 -8.21 23.62 -17.15
N LYS A 620 -8.25 24.95 -17.31
CA LYS A 620 -8.44 25.58 -18.63
C LYS A 620 -7.30 25.26 -19.59
N THR A 621 -6.05 25.31 -19.11
CA THR A 621 -4.88 24.95 -19.91
C THR A 621 -4.93 23.47 -20.32
N LEU A 622 -5.19 22.57 -19.37
CA LEU A 622 -5.31 21.14 -19.66
C LEU A 622 -6.47 20.85 -20.63
N GLY A 623 -7.61 21.53 -20.47
CA GLY A 623 -8.76 21.43 -21.37
C GLY A 623 -8.43 21.77 -22.82
N MET A 624 -7.55 22.74 -23.08
CA MET A 624 -7.14 23.12 -24.44
C MET A 624 -6.35 22.02 -25.16
N LEU A 625 -5.77 21.05 -24.43
CA LEU A 625 -5.03 19.93 -25.00
C LEU A 625 -5.93 18.98 -25.80
N HIS A 626 -7.25 19.14 -25.76
CA HIS A 626 -8.18 18.45 -26.67
C HIS A 626 -7.89 18.70 -28.17
N LYS A 627 -7.15 19.77 -28.49
CA LYS A 627 -6.71 20.11 -29.85
C LYS A 627 -5.32 19.57 -30.20
N HIS A 628 -4.64 18.93 -29.26
CA HIS A 628 -3.29 18.43 -29.47
C HIS A 628 -3.30 17.21 -30.40
N ASN A 629 -2.30 17.09 -31.28
CA ASN A 629 -2.28 16.02 -32.29
C ASN A 629 -1.92 14.64 -31.72
N SER A 630 -1.20 14.59 -30.58
CA SER A 630 -0.88 13.34 -29.89
C SER A 630 -2.07 12.83 -29.06
N VAL A 631 -2.48 11.59 -29.33
CA VAL A 631 -3.50 10.86 -28.56
C VAL A 631 -3.06 10.68 -27.11
N GLU A 632 -1.79 10.39 -26.85
CA GLU A 632 -1.28 10.19 -25.49
C GLU A 632 -1.27 11.46 -24.64
N VAL A 633 -1.01 12.62 -25.29
CA VAL A 633 -1.16 13.91 -24.61
C VAL A 633 -2.61 14.16 -24.25
N GLN A 634 -3.55 13.84 -25.14
CA GLN A 634 -4.97 13.98 -24.85
C GLN A 634 -5.40 13.05 -23.69
N LEU A 635 -5.01 11.77 -23.72
CA LEU A 635 -5.30 10.80 -22.66
C LEU A 635 -4.74 11.26 -21.31
N SER A 636 -3.46 11.69 -21.29
CA SER A 636 -2.81 12.16 -20.06
C SER A 636 -3.50 13.41 -19.49
N ALA A 637 -3.94 14.34 -20.36
CA ALA A 637 -4.71 15.50 -19.95
C ALA A 637 -6.09 15.12 -19.38
N VAL A 638 -6.78 14.15 -19.99
CA VAL A 638 -8.06 13.62 -19.49
C VAL A 638 -7.90 13.06 -18.07
N VAL A 639 -6.87 12.23 -17.82
CA VAL A 639 -6.64 11.66 -16.50
C VAL A 639 -6.24 12.74 -15.48
N ALA A 640 -5.42 13.71 -15.86
CA ALA A 640 -5.07 14.84 -14.99
C ALA A 640 -6.32 15.67 -14.61
N LEU A 641 -7.21 15.94 -15.56
CA LEU A 641 -8.50 16.62 -15.31
C LEU A 641 -9.44 15.77 -14.44
N ARG A 642 -9.45 14.45 -14.61
CA ARG A 642 -10.18 13.51 -13.73
C ARG A 642 -9.70 13.63 -12.29
N ARG A 643 -8.37 13.57 -12.05
CA ARG A 643 -7.76 13.71 -10.72
C ARG A 643 -8.07 15.07 -10.08
N ASN A 644 -8.09 16.13 -10.88
CA ASN A 644 -8.46 17.48 -10.45
C ASN A 644 -9.98 17.70 -10.31
N LYS A 645 -10.83 16.71 -10.64
CA LYS A 645 -12.30 16.82 -10.68
C LYS A 645 -12.78 18.00 -11.54
N ALA A 646 -12.06 18.28 -12.62
CA ALA A 646 -12.21 19.49 -13.42
C ALA A 646 -13.23 19.33 -14.57
N PRO A 647 -14.25 20.20 -14.70
CA PRO A 647 -15.26 20.10 -15.74
C PRO A 647 -14.71 20.11 -17.18
N GLU A 648 -13.59 20.80 -17.42
CA GLU A 648 -12.96 20.94 -18.73
C GLU A 648 -12.62 19.61 -19.43
N ILE A 649 -12.66 18.49 -18.71
CA ILE A 649 -12.64 17.14 -19.28
C ILE A 649 -13.70 16.94 -20.39
N TYR A 650 -14.82 17.67 -20.36
CA TYR A 650 -15.86 17.56 -21.38
C TYR A 650 -15.37 17.88 -22.80
N HIS A 651 -14.30 18.69 -22.94
CA HIS A 651 -13.74 19.02 -24.25
C HIS A 651 -13.29 17.79 -25.04
N PHE A 652 -12.91 16.72 -24.34
CA PHE A 652 -12.39 15.48 -24.92
C PHE A 652 -13.47 14.51 -25.38
N LEU A 653 -14.75 14.73 -25.03
CA LEU A 653 -15.88 13.90 -25.47
C LEU A 653 -16.09 13.90 -27.00
N LYS A 654 -15.57 14.93 -27.67
CA LYS A 654 -15.63 15.10 -29.14
C LYS A 654 -14.32 14.75 -29.84
N SER A 655 -13.38 14.10 -29.14
CA SER A 655 -12.13 13.65 -29.76
C SER A 655 -12.45 12.67 -30.90
N THR A 656 -11.67 12.76 -31.98
CA THR A 656 -11.74 11.80 -33.09
C THR A 656 -11.20 10.43 -32.69
N SER A 657 -10.41 10.35 -31.60
CA SER A 657 -10.04 9.09 -30.98
C SER A 657 -11.18 8.60 -30.08
N ALA A 658 -11.74 7.44 -30.43
CA ALA A 658 -12.71 6.76 -29.59
C ALA A 658 -12.11 6.46 -28.20
N PHE A 659 -10.82 6.14 -28.12
CA PHE A 659 -10.17 5.85 -26.85
C PHE A 659 -10.12 7.07 -25.91
N VAL A 660 -9.78 8.26 -26.44
CA VAL A 660 -9.77 9.51 -25.66
C VAL A 660 -11.16 9.88 -25.18
N SER A 661 -12.16 9.82 -26.06
CA SER A 661 -13.53 10.17 -25.69
C SER A 661 -14.14 9.18 -24.70
N THR A 662 -13.78 7.89 -24.77
CA THR A 662 -14.13 6.88 -23.77
C THR A 662 -13.47 7.17 -22.42
N GLU A 663 -12.17 7.48 -22.39
CA GLU A 663 -11.47 7.84 -21.15
C GLU A 663 -12.11 9.08 -20.49
N ALA A 664 -12.53 10.06 -21.29
CA ALA A 664 -13.24 11.23 -20.79
C ALA A 664 -14.63 10.87 -20.22
N ALA A 665 -15.36 9.97 -20.86
CA ALA A 665 -16.64 9.48 -20.35
C ALA A 665 -16.49 8.72 -19.01
N LEU A 666 -15.46 7.89 -18.88
CA LEU A 666 -15.09 7.23 -17.62
C LEU A 666 -14.83 8.27 -16.53
N GLY A 667 -13.97 9.26 -16.80
CA GLY A 667 -13.63 10.30 -15.82
C GLY A 667 -14.80 11.20 -15.41
N ILE A 668 -15.77 11.44 -16.29
CA ILE A 668 -16.96 12.24 -15.98
C ILE A 668 -17.97 11.46 -15.15
N TYR A 669 -18.21 10.19 -15.47
CA TYR A 669 -19.33 9.42 -14.92
C TYR A 669 -18.96 8.62 -13.68
N ASP A 670 -17.81 7.95 -13.69
CA ASP A 670 -17.47 6.97 -12.65
C ASP A 670 -17.16 7.65 -11.31
N ASP A 671 -17.06 6.84 -10.24
CA ASP A 671 -16.83 7.29 -8.86
C ASP A 671 -17.86 8.35 -8.40
N PHE A 672 -17.40 9.48 -7.86
CA PHE A 672 -18.25 10.60 -7.45
C PHE A 672 -18.73 11.47 -8.62
N SER A 673 -18.29 11.15 -9.84
CA SER A 673 -18.53 11.92 -11.05
C SER A 673 -17.97 13.35 -11.04
N ILE A 674 -17.89 13.94 -12.22
CA ILE A 674 -17.67 15.38 -12.41
C ILE A 674 -19.02 15.98 -12.78
N LEU A 675 -19.84 16.28 -11.77
CA LEU A 675 -21.25 16.69 -11.96
C LEU A 675 -21.43 17.85 -12.96
N PRO A 676 -20.59 18.90 -12.97
CA PRO A 676 -20.74 19.97 -13.97
C PRO A 676 -20.48 19.52 -15.42
N ALA A 677 -19.74 18.43 -15.64
CA ALA A 677 -19.47 17.86 -16.97
C ALA A 677 -20.55 16.84 -17.42
N MET A 678 -21.39 16.36 -16.51
CA MET A 678 -22.41 15.34 -16.76
C MET A 678 -23.39 15.70 -17.91
N PRO A 679 -23.89 16.96 -18.02
CA PRO A 679 -24.78 17.31 -19.14
C PRO A 679 -24.12 17.15 -20.51
N TYR A 680 -22.82 17.43 -20.61
CA TYR A 680 -22.06 17.28 -21.86
C TYR A 680 -21.88 15.82 -22.24
N LEU A 681 -21.60 14.95 -21.26
CA LEU A 681 -21.56 13.50 -21.49
C LEU A 681 -22.92 12.96 -21.95
N ALA A 682 -24.01 13.44 -21.35
CA ALA A 682 -25.35 13.07 -21.77
C ALA A 682 -25.66 13.52 -23.22
N GLU A 683 -25.22 14.71 -23.61
CA GLU A 683 -25.34 15.24 -24.98
C GLU A 683 -24.43 14.50 -25.99
N ALA A 684 -23.32 13.93 -25.53
CA ALA A 684 -22.37 13.22 -26.37
C ALA A 684 -22.99 11.99 -27.07
N LEU A 685 -24.13 11.48 -26.57
CA LEU A 685 -24.90 10.42 -27.22
C LEU A 685 -25.44 10.83 -28.62
N GLU A 686 -25.60 12.13 -28.88
CA GLU A 686 -26.01 12.67 -30.19
C GLU A 686 -24.86 13.33 -30.96
N SER A 687 -23.81 13.77 -30.25
CA SER A 687 -22.74 14.58 -30.85
C SER A 687 -21.42 13.84 -31.06
N SER A 688 -21.34 12.55 -30.72
CA SER A 688 -20.17 11.70 -30.88
C SER A 688 -20.52 10.48 -31.71
N ASP A 689 -19.59 10.07 -32.57
CA ASP A 689 -19.67 8.81 -33.33
C ASP A 689 -19.10 7.62 -32.54
N ASN A 690 -18.61 7.84 -31.31
CA ASN A 690 -18.07 6.78 -30.46
C ASN A 690 -19.19 5.85 -29.97
N ASN A 691 -19.12 4.59 -30.42
CA ASN A 691 -20.05 3.52 -30.06
C ASN A 691 -19.39 2.42 -29.21
N THR A 692 -18.23 2.67 -28.60
CA THR A 692 -17.63 1.71 -27.67
C THR A 692 -18.57 1.45 -26.49
N LYS A 693 -18.61 0.20 -26.03
CA LYS A 693 -19.51 -0.23 -24.94
C LYS A 693 -19.35 0.66 -23.70
N ALA A 694 -18.12 0.89 -23.24
CA ALA A 694 -17.85 1.72 -22.07
C ALA A 694 -18.39 3.15 -22.21
N PHE A 695 -18.12 3.83 -23.34
CA PHE A 695 -18.60 5.19 -23.59
C PHE A 695 -20.13 5.27 -23.58
N VAL A 696 -20.78 4.38 -24.34
CA VAL A 696 -22.24 4.35 -24.49
C VAL A 696 -22.92 4.14 -23.14
N LEU A 697 -22.46 3.18 -22.34
CA LEU A 697 -23.05 2.88 -21.04
C LEU A 697 -23.01 4.12 -20.12
N ARG A 698 -21.88 4.84 -20.09
CA ARG A 698 -21.74 6.09 -19.33
C ARG A 698 -22.64 7.20 -19.87
N ALA A 699 -22.70 7.40 -21.18
CA ALA A 699 -23.51 8.45 -21.80
C ALA A 699 -25.02 8.23 -21.62
N VAL A 700 -25.49 6.98 -21.75
CA VAL A 700 -26.88 6.60 -21.49
C VAL A 700 -27.22 6.78 -20.01
N ASN A 701 -26.37 6.30 -19.09
CA ASN A 701 -26.61 6.47 -17.67
C ASN A 701 -26.52 7.95 -17.23
N ALA A 702 -25.67 8.77 -17.86
CA ALA A 702 -25.63 10.21 -17.61
C ALA A 702 -26.98 10.87 -17.93
N ASN A 703 -27.63 10.44 -19.03
CA ASN A 703 -28.99 10.88 -19.35
C ASN A 703 -29.99 10.45 -18.28
N ALA A 704 -29.97 9.17 -17.88
CA ALA A 704 -30.86 8.62 -16.86
C ALA A 704 -30.72 9.35 -15.52
N ARG A 705 -29.48 9.57 -15.05
CA ARG A 705 -29.20 10.26 -13.78
C ARG A 705 -29.60 11.74 -13.78
N ILE A 706 -29.54 12.43 -14.92
CA ILE A 706 -30.03 13.81 -15.05
C ILE A 706 -31.57 13.87 -15.03
N GLY A 707 -32.25 12.86 -15.58
CA GLY A 707 -33.67 12.61 -15.34
C GLY A 707 -34.68 13.60 -15.97
N LYS A 708 -34.27 14.45 -16.93
CA LYS A 708 -35.21 15.39 -17.59
C LYS A 708 -35.88 14.78 -18.82
N ALA A 709 -37.07 15.25 -19.21
CA ALA A 709 -37.78 14.79 -20.41
C ALA A 709 -36.93 14.82 -21.69
N LYS A 710 -36.08 15.84 -21.87
CA LYS A 710 -35.14 15.92 -23.01
C LYS A 710 -34.10 14.80 -23.02
N ASN A 711 -33.70 14.29 -21.85
CA ASN A 711 -32.75 13.19 -21.71
C ASN A 711 -33.41 11.86 -22.06
N ALA A 712 -34.66 11.63 -21.62
CA ALA A 712 -35.44 10.45 -22.05
C ALA A 712 -35.63 10.44 -23.57
N ALA A 713 -36.02 11.57 -24.16
CA ALA A 713 -36.18 11.72 -25.60
C ALA A 713 -34.88 11.42 -26.36
N ARG A 714 -33.73 11.83 -25.80
CA ARG A 714 -32.42 11.53 -26.36
C ARG A 714 -32.12 10.03 -26.38
N ILE A 715 -32.33 9.33 -25.27
CA ILE A 715 -32.13 7.88 -25.21
C ILE A 715 -33.08 7.17 -26.20
N ALA A 716 -34.36 7.55 -26.21
CA ALA A 716 -35.36 6.95 -27.10
C ALA A 716 -34.99 7.11 -28.58
N LYS A 717 -34.56 8.32 -28.98
CA LYS A 717 -34.06 8.57 -30.33
C LYS A 717 -32.81 7.75 -30.65
N TRP A 718 -31.89 7.64 -29.70
CA TRP A 718 -30.65 6.90 -29.90
C TRP A 718 -30.89 5.40 -30.08
N VAL A 719 -31.76 4.79 -29.28
CA VAL A 719 -32.16 3.37 -29.39
C VAL A 719 -32.74 3.00 -30.76
N CYS A 720 -33.40 3.95 -31.42
CA CYS A 720 -33.96 3.76 -32.77
C CYS A 720 -32.90 3.69 -33.87
N ASN A 721 -31.62 3.92 -33.56
CA ASN A 721 -30.54 3.80 -34.53
C ASN A 721 -30.20 2.33 -34.79
N GLU A 722 -30.59 1.83 -35.96
CA GLU A 722 -30.37 0.43 -36.39
C GLU A 722 -28.89 0.06 -36.59
N LYS A 723 -27.97 1.03 -36.58
CA LYS A 723 -26.52 0.77 -36.69
C LYS A 723 -25.87 0.37 -35.37
N LEU A 724 -26.60 0.44 -34.25
CA LEU A 724 -26.09 0.11 -32.92
C LEU A 724 -26.16 -1.39 -32.65
N LEU A 725 -25.26 -1.88 -31.79
CA LEU A 725 -25.31 -3.27 -31.34
C LEU A 725 -26.56 -3.51 -30.48
N ASP A 726 -27.18 -4.68 -30.64
CA ASP A 726 -28.41 -5.04 -29.92
C ASP A 726 -28.25 -4.94 -28.40
N GLU A 727 -27.11 -5.38 -27.86
CA GLU A 727 -26.81 -5.28 -26.42
C GLU A 727 -26.90 -3.83 -25.91
N GLN A 728 -26.38 -2.88 -26.68
CA GLN A 728 -26.39 -1.46 -26.30
C GLN A 728 -27.79 -0.85 -26.38
N ARG A 729 -28.57 -1.26 -27.38
CA ARG A 729 -29.97 -0.84 -27.55
C ARG A 729 -30.84 -1.40 -26.44
N ILE A 730 -30.65 -2.67 -26.07
CA ILE A 730 -31.34 -3.32 -24.95
C ILE A 730 -31.03 -2.59 -23.64
N PHE A 731 -29.76 -2.29 -23.37
CA PHE A 731 -29.38 -1.53 -22.18
C PHE A 731 -30.07 -0.16 -22.10
N ALA A 732 -30.06 0.58 -23.21
CA ALA A 732 -30.70 1.89 -23.28
C ALA A 732 -32.24 1.81 -23.16
N LEU A 733 -32.88 0.76 -23.70
CA LEU A 733 -34.30 0.48 -23.48
C LEU A 733 -34.62 0.19 -22.02
N GLN A 734 -33.80 -0.61 -21.34
CA GLN A 734 -33.98 -0.89 -19.90
C GLN A 734 -33.97 0.41 -19.08
N ARG A 735 -33.04 1.33 -19.37
CA ARG A 735 -33.00 2.65 -18.72
C ARG A 735 -34.22 3.52 -18.99
N LEU A 736 -34.90 3.35 -20.13
CA LEU A 736 -36.18 4.02 -20.42
C LEU A 736 -37.36 3.38 -19.69
N ILE A 737 -37.34 2.05 -19.52
CA ILE A 737 -38.39 1.32 -18.78
C ILE A 737 -38.37 1.73 -17.30
N GLU A 738 -37.18 1.95 -16.74
CA GLU A 738 -36.97 2.39 -15.34
C GLU A 738 -37.13 3.91 -15.16
N TRP A 739 -37.55 4.65 -16.19
CA TRP A 739 -37.67 6.10 -16.11
C TRP A 739 -38.91 6.51 -15.31
N HIS A 740 -38.69 7.23 -14.21
CA HIS A 740 -39.74 7.70 -13.29
C HIS A 740 -39.78 9.23 -13.20
#